data_AF-A0A8T0MF23-F1
#
_entry.id   AF-A0A8T0MF23-F1
#
_cell.length_a   1.000
_cell.length_b   1.000
_cell.length_c   1.000
_cell.angle_alpha   90.00
_cell.angle_beta   90.00
_cell.angle_gamma   90.00
#
_symmetry.space_group_name_H-M   'P 1'
#
loop_
_entity.id
_entity.type
_entity.pdbx_description
1 polymer ?
#
loop_
_entity_poly.entity_id
_entity_poly.type
_entity_poly.pdbx_seq_one_letter_code
_entity_poly.pdbx_strand_id
1 'polypeptide(L)'
;MYTDKSSDGPRSTKGVFGGINNRGPAASLGALSDGVKEVEDDRDDDDDEEERRWEEEQFRKGLGRRLDDASSAQRSANGASAAAQVQPQPFGYSVGSHYQPSLGAVVPAASVFTSGSVEFLSIAQQADVANKALQENIRKLRETHKTTVSALVKTDTHLSEALSEISSLDSGLKNAGDKFVYMQELQNYISVMCDFLNDKAFYIEELEEHMQKLHENRALAISDRRAADLADESSVIEASVNAAVSILSKGSSSAHLSAALNAAQAAAAAARESSNLPPELDEFGRDINLQKRMDLKRREENRSRRKTKSESKRMASAVKNDGIEKIEGELSTDESDSESTAYVSSRDELLKTADLVFSDASEEYSSLRIVKDKFEGWRTQYPSAYRDAHVALSVPSVFTPYVRLELLKWDPLHEATDFFDMDWHKVLFDYGAQDDESASSSNDTDVVPVLVEKVALPILHHRIKHCWDVLSTQRTENAVDAVRMVIGYLPTSSKDLHQLLACVKGRLTQAIADMSVPAWGSMVTRTVPGAAQYAAYRFGVATRLLKNVCLWKDILAGHVVEKLALDELLKGKILPHMKSIILDVHDAITRAERVAASLAGVWGEQSQKLQPFVDLVVELGNKLERRQMSGISEEETRGLARRLKIILATLNEYDKARAISKKFQLREAL
;
A
#
# COMPACT_ATOMS: atom_id res chain seq x y z
N MET A 1 -19.07 39.35 52.62
CA MET A 1 -18.08 40.29 52.04
C MET A 1 -17.77 39.80 50.64
N TYR A 2 -18.12 40.61 49.63
CA TYR A 2 -17.49 40.81 48.31
C TYR A 2 -16.08 40.17 48.16
N THR A 3 -15.59 39.62 47.03
CA THR A 3 -15.73 39.79 45.56
C THR A 3 -15.27 38.47 44.89
N ASP A 4 -15.89 37.88 43.87
CA ASP A 4 -15.86 38.16 42.42
C ASP A 4 -14.46 38.20 41.74
N LYS A 5 -14.17 37.21 40.87
CA LYS A 5 -13.74 37.41 39.47
C LYS A 5 -13.52 36.10 38.68
N SER A 6 -13.94 36.20 37.42
CA SER A 6 -14.11 35.21 36.35
C SER A 6 -13.14 35.48 35.17
N SER A 7 -13.28 34.64 34.12
CA SER A 7 -12.82 34.78 32.71
C SER A 7 -11.62 33.89 32.37
N ASP A 8 -11.79 32.79 31.62
CA ASP A 8 -12.12 32.67 30.18
C ASP A 8 -11.24 33.53 29.27
N GLY A 9 -10.45 32.84 28.43
CA GLY A 9 -9.68 33.38 27.31
C GLY A 9 -10.03 32.61 26.03
N PRO A 10 -10.06 33.26 24.86
CA PRO A 10 -10.77 32.77 23.68
C PRO A 10 -9.97 31.74 22.88
N ARG A 11 -10.69 30.74 22.35
CA ARG A 11 -10.25 29.87 21.26
C ARG A 11 -10.03 30.70 20.00
N SER A 12 -8.78 30.77 19.54
CA SER A 12 -8.43 31.30 18.22
C SER A 12 -8.40 30.15 17.21
N THR A 13 -9.36 30.14 16.30
CA THR A 13 -9.31 29.37 15.05
C THR A 13 -8.33 30.05 14.10
N LYS A 14 -7.08 29.60 14.10
CA LYS A 14 -6.12 29.88 13.02
C LYS A 14 -6.02 28.64 12.13
N GLY A 15 -6.38 28.80 10.87
CA GLY A 15 -6.31 27.76 9.84
C GLY A 15 -4.89 27.21 9.68
N VAL A 16 -4.81 25.89 9.53
CA VAL A 16 -3.57 25.09 9.45
C VAL A 16 -2.88 25.19 8.07
N PHE A 17 -3.46 25.91 7.11
CA PHE A 17 -2.90 26.09 5.76
C PHE A 17 -2.46 27.54 5.52
N GLY A 18 -1.44 27.96 6.26
CA GLY A 18 -0.81 29.26 6.13
C GLY A 18 0.69 29.13 5.89
N GLY A 19 1.10 28.55 4.76
CA GLY A 19 2.48 28.68 4.28
C GLY A 19 3.11 27.40 3.75
N ILE A 20 2.73 26.98 2.54
CA ILE A 20 3.58 26.12 1.70
C ILE A 20 3.86 26.92 0.43
N ASN A 21 4.84 27.81 0.51
CA ASN A 21 5.36 28.48 -0.67
C ASN A 21 6.28 27.52 -1.42
N ASN A 22 5.87 27.17 -2.64
CA ASN A 22 6.72 26.57 -3.66
C ASN A 22 7.99 27.41 -3.86
N ARG A 23 9.15 26.86 -3.47
CA ARG A 23 10.45 27.31 -3.97
C ARG A 23 11.30 26.10 -4.34
N GLY A 24 11.38 25.83 -5.63
CA GLY A 24 12.39 24.94 -6.20
C GLY A 24 13.81 25.51 -5.99
N PRO A 25 14.87 24.70 -6.19
CA PRO A 25 16.22 25.14 -5.92
C PRO A 25 16.73 26.00 -7.09
N ALA A 26 16.71 27.31 -6.90
CA ALA A 26 17.51 28.25 -7.68
C ALA A 26 18.34 29.12 -6.73
N ALA A 27 19.61 29.26 -7.09
CA ALA A 27 20.68 29.92 -6.35
C ALA A 27 20.32 31.33 -5.82
N SER A 28 20.78 31.65 -4.61
CA SER A 28 21.64 32.83 -4.33
C SER A 28 21.88 33.00 -2.83
N LEU A 29 23.15 33.04 -2.44
CA LEU A 29 23.67 33.58 -1.19
C LEU A 29 23.83 35.11 -1.32
N GLY A 30 23.61 35.84 -0.23
CA GLY A 30 24.08 37.23 -0.02
C GLY A 30 23.74 37.65 1.41
N ALA A 31 24.68 37.62 2.34
CA ALA A 31 25.67 38.66 2.66
C ALA A 31 25.14 39.66 3.73
N LEU A 32 25.90 39.73 4.82
CA LEU A 32 25.73 40.59 5.98
C LEU A 32 25.88 42.07 5.63
N SER A 33 25.01 42.95 6.16
CA SER A 33 25.39 44.30 6.58
C SER A 33 24.42 44.87 7.62
N ASP A 34 25.01 45.65 8.51
CA ASP A 34 24.54 46.30 9.73
C ASP A 34 23.78 47.64 9.47
N GLY A 35 22.98 48.11 10.44
CA GLY A 35 22.72 49.56 10.64
C GLY A 35 21.34 50.20 10.37
N VAL A 36 20.47 50.24 11.39
CA VAL A 36 19.77 51.41 12.01
C VAL A 36 18.79 52.32 11.20
N LYS A 37 17.57 52.46 11.79
CA LYS A 37 16.66 53.63 12.00
C LYS A 37 15.29 53.73 11.30
N GLU A 38 14.33 54.04 12.17
CA GLU A 38 12.88 54.31 12.05
C GLU A 38 12.52 55.45 11.10
N VAL A 39 11.34 55.34 10.45
CA VAL A 39 10.39 56.44 10.23
C VAL A 39 8.97 55.85 10.17
N GLU A 40 8.09 56.32 11.05
CA GLU A 40 6.64 56.12 11.06
C GLU A 40 5.97 57.06 10.03
N ASP A 41 4.89 56.62 9.39
CA ASP A 41 3.87 57.52 8.83
C ASP A 41 2.50 56.82 8.96
N ASP A 42 1.74 57.26 9.97
CA ASP A 42 0.30 57.05 10.13
C ASP A 42 -0.45 57.97 9.18
N ARG A 43 -1.52 57.47 8.54
CA ARG A 43 -2.76 58.24 8.33
C ARG A 43 -3.93 57.40 7.77
N ASP A 44 -5.01 57.47 8.53
CA ASP A 44 -6.43 57.49 8.14
C ASP A 44 -7.12 56.21 7.66
N ASP A 45 -7.94 55.63 8.57
CA ASP A 45 -9.24 54.99 8.24
C ASP A 45 -10.19 55.00 9.49
N ASP A 46 -10.29 56.18 10.14
CA ASP A 46 -11.14 56.44 11.32
C ASP A 46 -12.66 56.61 10.99
N ASP A 47 -13.07 56.52 9.71
CA ASP A 47 -14.46 56.76 9.30
C ASP A 47 -15.39 55.51 9.44
N ASP A 48 -14.83 54.30 9.58
CA ASP A 48 -15.62 53.05 9.67
C ASP A 48 -16.07 52.68 11.10
N GLU A 49 -15.55 53.35 12.13
CA GLU A 49 -15.88 53.04 13.53
C GLU A 49 -17.15 53.73 14.04
N GLU A 50 -17.59 54.84 13.44
CA GLU A 50 -18.75 55.61 13.89
C GLU A 50 -20.09 55.03 13.37
N GLU A 51 -20.09 54.50 12.14
CA GLU A 51 -21.26 53.86 11.52
C GLU A 51 -21.64 52.56 12.24
N ARG A 52 -20.64 51.73 12.58
CA ARG A 52 -20.83 50.48 13.35
C ARG A 52 -21.37 50.73 14.77
N ARG A 53 -21.00 51.86 15.40
CA ARG A 53 -21.51 52.25 16.73
C ARG A 53 -22.98 52.68 16.69
N TRP A 54 -23.48 53.19 15.56
CA TRP A 54 -24.88 53.58 15.42
C TRP A 54 -25.80 52.37 15.12
N GLU A 55 -25.31 51.38 14.37
CA GLU A 55 -26.04 50.15 14.05
C GLU A 55 -26.24 49.24 15.29
N GLU A 56 -25.23 49.14 16.16
CA GLU A 56 -25.28 48.35 17.40
C GLU A 56 -26.27 48.94 18.46
N GLU A 57 -26.55 50.25 18.40
CA GLU A 57 -27.45 50.95 19.32
C GLU A 57 -28.94 50.73 19.00
N GLN A 58 -29.29 50.41 17.75
CA GLN A 58 -30.67 50.12 17.31
C GLN A 58 -31.09 48.68 17.64
N PHE A 59 -30.17 47.72 17.56
CA PHE A 59 -30.47 46.32 17.85
C PHE A 59 -30.79 46.09 19.34
N ARG A 60 -30.17 46.89 20.23
CA ARG A 60 -30.33 46.80 21.69
C ARG A 60 -31.66 47.33 22.24
N LYS A 61 -32.45 48.06 21.45
CA LYS A 61 -33.80 48.53 21.83
C LYS A 61 -34.94 47.61 21.39
N GLY A 62 -34.64 46.57 20.60
CA GLY A 62 -35.65 45.74 19.93
C GLY A 62 -36.18 44.52 20.70
N LEU A 63 -35.61 44.13 21.85
CA LEU A 63 -35.96 42.87 22.52
C LEU A 63 -36.21 43.04 24.01
N GLY A 64 -37.46 43.36 24.35
CA GLY A 64 -38.02 43.02 25.67
C GLY A 64 -39.21 43.86 26.14
N ARG A 65 -40.44 43.33 26.01
CA ARG A 65 -41.40 43.16 27.11
C ARG A 65 -42.64 42.37 26.70
N ARG A 66 -43.23 41.71 27.69
CA ARG A 66 -44.18 40.58 27.69
C ARG A 66 -45.68 40.96 27.72
N LEU A 67 -46.51 39.93 27.47
CA LEU A 67 -47.81 39.52 28.07
C LEU A 67 -49.16 39.86 27.37
N ASP A 68 -49.91 38.78 27.14
CA ASP A 68 -51.36 38.46 27.20
C ASP A 68 -52.44 39.16 26.34
N ASP A 69 -53.14 38.32 25.56
CA ASP A 69 -54.58 37.95 25.66
C ASP A 69 -55.45 38.02 24.37
N ALA A 70 -56.30 36.99 24.25
CA ALA A 70 -57.60 36.85 23.58
C ALA A 70 -57.87 37.21 22.09
N SER A 71 -58.12 36.14 21.32
CA SER A 71 -59.33 35.89 20.48
C SER A 71 -59.56 36.53 19.09
N SER A 72 -59.92 35.62 18.16
CA SER A 72 -60.94 35.71 17.08
C SER A 72 -60.55 35.91 15.61
N ALA A 73 -61.24 35.12 14.77
CA ALA A 73 -61.65 35.34 13.36
C ALA A 73 -60.77 34.87 12.16
N GLN A 74 -60.99 33.61 11.76
CA GLN A 74 -61.69 33.17 10.53
C GLN A 74 -61.38 33.80 9.14
N ARG A 75 -60.94 32.96 8.18
CA ARG A 75 -61.45 32.68 6.79
C ARG A 75 -60.31 32.14 5.89
N SER A 76 -60.34 30.89 5.43
CA SER A 76 -60.93 30.37 4.16
C SER A 76 -60.33 31.03 2.90
N ALA A 77 -59.89 30.35 1.84
CA ALA A 77 -60.20 29.00 1.34
C ALA A 77 -59.23 28.52 0.22
N ASN A 78 -59.19 27.18 0.06
CA ASN A 78 -59.07 26.35 -1.16
C ASN A 78 -57.77 26.34 -1.99
N GLY A 79 -57.25 25.19 -2.47
CA GLY A 79 -57.70 23.80 -2.29
C GLY A 79 -56.93 22.77 -3.15
N ALA A 80 -57.09 21.49 -2.75
CA ALA A 80 -57.00 20.21 -3.47
C ALA A 80 -55.63 19.71 -4.00
N SER A 81 -55.26 18.41 -3.95
CA SER A 81 -55.82 17.18 -3.34
C SER A 81 -54.79 16.03 -3.42
N ALA A 82 -54.88 15.09 -2.47
CA ALA A 82 -54.71 13.62 -2.58
C ALA A 82 -53.72 12.98 -1.56
N ALA A 83 -54.25 12.53 -0.42
CA ALA A 83 -53.66 11.49 0.42
C ALA A 83 -54.78 10.51 0.84
N ALA A 84 -54.54 9.23 0.62
CA ALA A 84 -55.45 8.13 0.98
C ALA A 84 -55.36 7.87 2.50
N GLN A 85 -56.52 7.83 3.15
CA GLN A 85 -56.69 7.45 4.54
C GLN A 85 -56.54 5.93 4.72
N VAL A 86 -55.74 5.53 5.70
CA VAL A 86 -55.78 4.20 6.31
C VAL A 86 -56.63 4.27 7.58
N GLN A 87 -57.60 3.38 7.62
CA GLN A 87 -58.62 3.16 8.64
C GLN A 87 -58.06 2.22 9.72
N PRO A 88 -58.26 2.47 11.03
CA PRO A 88 -57.98 1.46 12.04
C PRO A 88 -59.16 0.49 12.12
N GLN A 89 -58.91 -0.77 11.74
CA GLN A 89 -59.81 -1.91 11.95
C GLN A 89 -59.54 -2.51 13.34
N PRO A 90 -60.55 -2.66 14.21
CA PRO A 90 -60.45 -3.47 15.41
C PRO A 90 -60.66 -4.95 15.06
N PHE A 91 -59.66 -5.78 15.34
CA PHE A 91 -59.78 -7.24 15.24
C PHE A 91 -60.78 -7.76 16.28
N GLY A 92 -61.84 -8.38 15.78
CA GLY A 92 -62.82 -9.10 16.58
C GLY A 92 -62.27 -10.43 17.07
N TYR A 93 -62.36 -10.64 18.38
CA TYR A 93 -62.55 -11.96 18.95
C TYR A 93 -64.01 -12.06 19.41
N SER A 94 -64.76 -12.94 18.74
CA SER A 94 -66.04 -13.44 19.22
C SER A 94 -65.75 -14.67 20.07
N VAL A 95 -65.95 -14.57 21.40
CA VAL A 95 -66.20 -15.72 22.27
C VAL A 95 -67.29 -15.35 23.27
N GLY A 96 -68.44 -16.01 23.12
CA GLY A 96 -69.15 -16.62 24.24
C GLY A 96 -69.91 -15.71 25.20
N SER A 97 -71.17 -15.45 24.83
CA SER A 97 -72.36 -15.33 25.70
C SER A 97 -72.14 -15.12 27.21
N HIS A 98 -72.56 -13.94 27.67
CA HIS A 98 -72.84 -13.61 29.06
C HIS A 98 -73.59 -14.73 29.79
N TYR A 99 -72.93 -15.43 30.70
CA TYR A 99 -73.60 -16.05 31.85
C TYR A 99 -73.60 -15.02 32.99
N GLN A 100 -74.66 -14.23 33.07
CA GLN A 100 -75.05 -13.54 34.30
C GLN A 100 -75.35 -14.60 35.38
N PRO A 101 -74.76 -14.54 36.59
CA PRO A 101 -75.34 -15.22 37.73
C PRO A 101 -76.55 -14.39 38.18
N SER A 102 -77.70 -14.66 37.56
CA SER A 102 -78.99 -14.28 38.13
C SER A 102 -79.14 -15.07 39.43
N LEU A 103 -79.06 -14.36 40.55
CA LEU A 103 -79.52 -14.85 41.85
C LEU A 103 -81.06 -15.01 41.77
N GLY A 104 -81.49 -16.08 41.11
CA GLY A 104 -82.86 -16.54 41.08
C GLY A 104 -83.21 -17.08 42.45
N ALA A 105 -83.93 -16.26 43.22
CA ALA A 105 -84.61 -16.69 44.43
C ALA A 105 -85.40 -17.98 44.14
N VAL A 106 -85.02 -19.06 44.82
CA VAL A 106 -85.79 -20.30 44.83
C VAL A 106 -87.07 -20.02 45.61
N VAL A 107 -88.12 -19.64 44.88
CA VAL A 107 -89.50 -19.62 45.38
C VAL A 107 -90.16 -20.89 44.85
N PRO A 108 -90.51 -21.89 45.67
CA PRO A 108 -91.31 -23.01 45.20
C PRO A 108 -92.77 -22.56 45.16
N ALA A 109 -93.21 -22.02 44.03
CA ALA A 109 -94.62 -21.79 43.74
C ALA A 109 -95.16 -22.95 42.90
N ALA A 110 -95.59 -24.03 43.59
CA ALA A 110 -96.52 -24.99 43.03
C ALA A 110 -97.91 -24.68 43.59
N SER A 111 -98.66 -23.85 42.88
CA SER A 111 -100.10 -23.67 43.10
C SER A 111 -100.83 -24.88 42.53
N VAL A 112 -101.45 -25.70 43.39
CA VAL A 112 -102.50 -26.65 43.00
C VAL A 112 -103.64 -26.52 44.01
N PHE A 113 -104.69 -25.79 43.62
CA PHE A 113 -106.04 -25.96 44.15
C PHE A 113 -106.94 -26.35 42.99
N THR A 114 -107.15 -27.65 42.81
CA THR A 114 -108.38 -28.19 42.22
C THR A 114 -108.78 -29.40 43.04
N SER A 115 -109.98 -29.33 43.59
CA SER A 115 -110.65 -30.33 44.41
C SER A 115 -110.77 -31.69 43.70
N GLY A 116 -110.44 -32.79 44.40
CA GLY A 116 -110.71 -34.15 43.94
C GLY A 116 -109.88 -35.25 44.63
N SER A 117 -110.45 -35.85 45.69
CA SER A 117 -110.22 -37.20 46.21
C SER A 117 -108.79 -37.77 46.36
N VAL A 118 -108.36 -37.81 47.62
CA VAL A 118 -107.40 -38.69 48.32
C VAL A 118 -107.03 -40.02 47.64
N GLU A 119 -105.72 -40.24 47.45
CA GLU A 119 -105.01 -41.46 47.86
C GLU A 119 -103.69 -41.04 48.55
N PHE A 120 -103.63 -41.22 49.88
CA PHE A 120 -102.50 -40.86 50.72
C PHE A 120 -101.40 -41.93 50.58
N LEU A 121 -100.22 -41.55 50.09
CA LEU A 121 -99.01 -42.36 50.25
C LEU A 121 -98.74 -42.57 51.75
N SER A 122 -98.31 -43.77 52.15
CA SER A 122 -97.96 -44.03 53.55
C SER A 122 -96.74 -43.19 53.98
N ILE A 123 -96.62 -42.85 55.27
CA ILE A 123 -95.49 -42.07 55.82
C ILE A 123 -94.13 -42.70 55.44
N ALA A 124 -94.05 -44.03 55.36
CA ALA A 124 -92.85 -44.75 54.91
C ALA A 124 -92.54 -44.52 53.42
N GLN A 125 -93.56 -44.54 52.54
CA GLN A 125 -93.39 -44.27 51.10
C GLN A 125 -93.05 -42.79 50.84
N GLN A 126 -93.62 -41.87 51.62
CA GLN A 126 -93.32 -40.45 51.52
C GLN A 126 -91.91 -40.13 52.03
N ALA A 127 -91.44 -40.84 53.07
CA ALA A 127 -90.05 -40.81 53.51
C ALA A 127 -89.09 -41.42 52.46
N ASP A 128 -89.49 -42.49 51.78
CA ASP A 128 -88.68 -43.13 50.71
C ASP A 128 -88.55 -42.25 49.47
N VAL A 129 -89.64 -41.57 49.07
CA VAL A 129 -89.61 -40.57 47.99
C VAL A 129 -88.75 -39.37 48.38
N ALA A 130 -88.87 -38.89 49.62
CA ALA A 130 -88.02 -37.80 50.13
C ALA A 130 -86.54 -38.21 50.19
N ASN A 131 -86.22 -39.45 50.61
CA ASN A 131 -84.85 -39.96 50.65
C ASN A 131 -84.26 -40.12 49.24
N LYS A 132 -85.05 -40.61 48.26
CA LYS A 132 -84.63 -40.69 46.85
C LYS A 132 -84.43 -39.31 46.25
N ALA A 133 -85.31 -38.34 46.54
CA ALA A 133 -85.14 -36.95 46.10
C ALA A 133 -83.91 -36.29 46.73
N LEU A 134 -83.62 -36.57 48.00
CA LEU A 134 -82.41 -36.11 48.69
C LEU A 134 -81.15 -36.73 48.08
N GLN A 135 -81.14 -38.04 47.84
CA GLN A 135 -80.03 -38.74 47.20
C GLN A 135 -79.78 -38.22 45.77
N GLU A 136 -80.84 -37.96 45.00
CA GLU A 136 -80.74 -37.39 43.66
C GLU A 136 -80.23 -35.94 43.69
N ASN A 137 -80.68 -35.13 44.65
CA ASN A 137 -80.14 -33.77 44.85
C ASN A 137 -78.66 -33.80 45.27
N ILE A 138 -78.25 -34.71 46.14
CA ILE A 138 -76.84 -34.91 46.50
C ILE A 138 -76.03 -35.36 45.28
N ARG A 139 -76.57 -36.27 44.45
CA ARG A 139 -75.94 -36.71 43.21
C ARG A 139 -75.76 -35.54 42.23
N LYS A 140 -76.82 -34.75 41.98
CA LYS A 140 -76.76 -33.54 41.14
C LYS A 140 -75.76 -32.53 41.69
N LEU A 141 -75.73 -32.29 42.99
CA LEU A 141 -74.78 -31.38 43.63
C LEU A 141 -73.33 -31.86 43.47
N ARG A 142 -73.07 -33.17 43.57
CA ARG A 142 -71.75 -33.75 43.32
C ARG A 142 -71.33 -33.63 41.85
N GLU A 143 -72.25 -33.85 40.92
CA GLU A 143 -72.03 -33.72 39.48
C GLU A 143 -71.73 -32.25 39.11
N THR A 144 -72.50 -31.30 39.64
CA THR A 144 -72.27 -29.86 39.42
C THR A 144 -71.00 -29.38 40.09
N HIS A 145 -70.67 -29.87 41.29
CA HIS A 145 -69.40 -29.57 41.93
C HIS A 145 -68.20 -30.10 41.12
N LYS A 146 -68.32 -31.31 40.55
CA LYS A 146 -67.26 -31.88 39.69
C LYS A 146 -67.07 -31.04 38.42
N THR A 147 -68.16 -30.58 37.77
CA THR A 147 -68.04 -29.74 36.58
C THR A 147 -67.51 -28.36 36.90
N THR A 148 -67.90 -27.74 38.01
CA THR A 148 -67.34 -26.44 38.43
C THR A 148 -65.87 -26.55 38.82
N VAL A 149 -65.46 -27.61 39.51
CA VAL A 149 -64.04 -27.87 39.81
C VAL A 149 -63.24 -28.10 38.52
N SER A 150 -63.76 -28.88 37.56
CA SER A 150 -63.08 -29.07 36.28
C SER A 150 -62.97 -27.79 35.46
N ALA A 151 -64.02 -26.93 35.47
CA ALA A 151 -63.99 -25.63 34.83
C ALA A 151 -62.96 -24.70 35.51
N LEU A 152 -62.91 -24.71 36.85
CA LEU A 152 -61.96 -23.95 37.65
C LEU A 152 -60.51 -24.34 37.31
N VAL A 153 -60.22 -25.65 37.23
CA VAL A 153 -58.90 -26.15 36.82
C VAL A 153 -58.54 -25.68 35.41
N LYS A 154 -59.47 -25.75 34.45
CA LYS A 154 -59.23 -25.24 33.09
C LYS A 154 -58.96 -23.73 33.06
N THR A 155 -59.71 -22.95 33.84
CA THR A 155 -59.47 -21.50 33.92
C THR A 155 -58.12 -21.19 34.58
N ASP A 156 -57.71 -21.98 35.58
CA ASP A 156 -56.42 -21.84 36.26
C ASP A 156 -55.25 -22.18 35.32
N THR A 157 -55.39 -23.22 34.49
CA THR A 157 -54.38 -23.54 33.46
C THR A 157 -54.28 -22.45 32.41
N HIS A 158 -55.41 -21.93 31.90
CA HIS A 158 -55.39 -20.82 30.93
C HIS A 158 -54.80 -19.54 31.53
N LEU A 159 -55.08 -19.25 32.80
CA LEU A 159 -54.48 -18.12 33.49
C LEU A 159 -52.96 -18.30 33.61
N SER A 160 -52.50 -19.50 33.96
CA SER A 160 -51.07 -19.82 34.05
C SER A 160 -50.37 -19.71 32.68
N GLU A 161 -50.99 -20.20 31.61
CA GLU A 161 -50.51 -20.07 30.23
C GLU A 161 -50.42 -18.59 29.83
N ALA A 162 -51.48 -17.81 30.04
CA ALA A 162 -51.50 -16.39 29.73
C ALA A 162 -50.46 -15.59 30.52
N LEU A 163 -50.26 -15.90 31.81
CA LEU A 163 -49.20 -15.28 32.62
C LEU A 163 -47.80 -15.64 32.09
N SER A 164 -47.59 -16.87 31.63
CA SER A 164 -46.33 -17.28 31.00
C SER A 164 -46.09 -16.54 29.66
N GLU A 165 -47.15 -16.36 28.87
CA GLU A 165 -47.10 -15.62 27.61
C GLU A 165 -46.80 -14.14 27.85
N ILE A 166 -47.47 -13.49 28.80
CA ILE A 166 -47.19 -12.12 29.22
C ILE A 166 -45.72 -11.98 29.65
N SER A 167 -45.21 -12.89 30.48
CA SER A 167 -43.81 -12.86 30.90
C SER A 167 -42.84 -13.01 29.71
N SER A 168 -43.19 -13.84 28.72
CA SER A 168 -42.38 -14.00 27.51
C SER A 168 -42.38 -12.73 26.65
N LEU A 169 -43.54 -12.08 26.50
CA LEU A 169 -43.70 -10.84 25.76
C LEU A 169 -42.97 -9.67 26.43
N ASP A 170 -43.03 -9.57 27.76
CA ASP A 170 -42.29 -8.55 28.51
C ASP A 170 -40.77 -8.72 28.33
N SER A 171 -40.27 -9.97 28.37
CA SER A 171 -38.86 -10.24 28.10
C SER A 171 -38.46 -9.90 26.66
N GLY A 172 -39.34 -10.20 25.69
CA GLY A 172 -39.16 -9.86 24.28
C GLY A 172 -39.16 -8.35 24.05
N LEU A 173 -40.06 -7.61 24.70
CA LEU A 173 -40.14 -6.16 24.65
C LEU A 173 -38.88 -5.51 25.21
N LYS A 174 -38.36 -6.03 26.33
CA LYS A 174 -37.08 -5.56 26.90
C LYS A 174 -35.92 -5.78 25.92
N ASN A 175 -35.76 -6.99 25.39
CA ASN A 175 -34.70 -7.32 24.44
C ASN A 175 -34.80 -6.47 23.15
N ALA A 176 -36.02 -6.22 22.67
CA ALA A 176 -36.26 -5.35 21.53
C ALA A 176 -35.94 -3.87 21.85
N GLY A 177 -36.25 -3.42 23.06
CA GLY A 177 -35.88 -2.09 23.56
C GLY A 177 -34.37 -1.89 23.63
N ASP A 178 -33.64 -2.84 24.22
CA ASP A 178 -32.17 -2.82 24.32
C ASP A 178 -31.54 -2.80 22.91
N LYS A 179 -32.04 -3.64 21.99
CA LYS A 179 -31.61 -3.64 20.59
C LYS A 179 -31.88 -2.29 19.90
N PHE A 180 -33.04 -1.67 20.14
CA PHE A 180 -33.37 -0.38 19.54
C PHE A 180 -32.40 0.72 20.00
N VAL A 181 -32.13 0.80 21.31
CA VAL A 181 -31.17 1.76 21.87
C VAL A 181 -29.79 1.55 21.25
N TYR A 182 -29.30 0.31 21.22
CA TYR A 182 -28.00 -0.01 20.62
C TYR A 182 -27.91 0.41 19.15
N MET A 183 -28.94 0.13 18.35
CA MET A 183 -28.94 0.49 16.93
C MET A 183 -28.95 2.01 16.70
N GLN A 184 -29.61 2.78 17.58
CA GLN A 184 -29.60 4.25 17.51
C GLN A 184 -28.23 4.83 17.89
N GLU A 185 -27.60 4.30 18.93
CA GLU A 185 -26.24 4.69 19.32
C GLU A 185 -25.24 4.40 18.20
N LEU A 186 -25.35 3.22 17.60
CA LEU A 186 -24.53 2.81 16.47
C LEU A 186 -24.78 3.66 15.23
N GLN A 187 -26.03 3.98 14.91
CA GLN A 187 -26.37 4.87 13.80
C GLN A 187 -25.73 6.24 13.98
N ASN A 188 -25.83 6.81 15.19
CA ASN A 188 -25.20 8.09 15.51
C ASN A 188 -23.67 8.00 15.40
N TYR A 189 -23.06 6.94 15.94
CA TYR A 189 -21.62 6.70 15.83
C TYR A 189 -21.16 6.63 14.37
N ILE A 190 -21.85 5.86 13.53
CA ILE A 190 -21.51 5.72 12.10
C ILE A 190 -21.66 7.06 11.38
N SER A 191 -22.72 7.82 11.68
CA SER A 191 -22.92 9.15 11.07
C SER A 191 -21.75 10.08 11.39
N VAL A 192 -21.38 10.21 12.67
CA VAL A 192 -20.26 11.07 13.10
C VAL A 192 -18.94 10.58 12.51
N MET A 193 -18.72 9.26 12.47
CA MET A 193 -17.52 8.68 11.89
C MET A 193 -17.43 8.94 10.38
N CYS A 194 -18.54 8.85 9.64
CA CYS A 194 -18.54 9.18 8.22
C CYS A 194 -18.19 10.65 7.98
N ASP A 195 -18.78 11.56 8.74
CA ASP A 195 -18.48 13.00 8.63
C ASP A 195 -17.00 13.28 8.98
N PHE A 196 -16.50 12.67 10.05
CA PHE A 196 -15.09 12.74 10.46
C PHE A 196 -14.14 12.22 9.38
N LEU A 197 -14.36 11.01 8.86
CA LEU A 197 -13.48 10.42 7.86
C LEU A 197 -13.52 11.18 6.54
N ASN A 198 -14.67 11.75 6.17
CA ASN A 198 -14.80 12.61 4.99
C ASN A 198 -14.03 13.93 5.16
N ASP A 199 -14.09 14.57 6.33
CA ASP A 199 -13.31 15.77 6.64
C ASP A 199 -11.79 15.49 6.53
N LYS A 200 -11.35 14.36 7.09
CA LYS A 200 -9.92 13.98 7.09
C LYS A 200 -9.41 13.43 5.76
N ALA A 201 -10.28 12.98 4.86
CA ALA A 201 -9.90 12.39 3.59
C ALA A 201 -9.00 13.32 2.75
N PHE A 202 -9.35 14.61 2.70
CA PHE A 202 -8.58 15.61 1.96
C PHE A 202 -7.12 15.72 2.46
N TYR A 203 -6.92 15.76 3.79
CA TYR A 203 -5.58 15.86 4.36
C TYR A 203 -4.74 14.62 4.10
N ILE A 204 -5.35 13.43 4.15
CA ILE A 204 -4.67 12.18 3.84
C ILE A 204 -4.24 12.14 2.38
N GLU A 205 -5.12 12.55 1.46
CA GLU A 205 -4.81 12.65 0.02
C GLU A 205 -3.66 13.61 -0.27
N GLU A 206 -3.65 14.80 0.36
CA GLU A 206 -2.58 15.77 0.19
C GLU A 206 -1.23 15.26 0.72
N LEU A 207 -1.24 14.60 1.89
CA LEU A 207 -0.03 14.01 2.46
C LEU A 207 0.53 12.89 1.58
N GLU A 208 -0.33 12.04 1.02
CA GLU A 208 0.07 10.99 0.08
C GLU A 208 0.66 11.58 -1.20
N GLU A 209 0.04 12.62 -1.77
CA GLU A 209 0.55 13.29 -2.96
C GLU A 209 1.92 13.93 -2.69
N HIS A 210 2.10 14.60 -1.55
CA HIS A 210 3.37 15.17 -1.15
C HIS A 210 4.44 14.11 -0.92
N MET A 211 4.09 12.98 -0.29
CA MET A 211 5.01 11.86 -0.09
C MET A 211 5.43 11.26 -1.43
N GLN A 212 4.48 11.02 -2.34
CA GLN A 212 4.76 10.54 -3.70
C GLN A 212 5.72 11.47 -4.44
N LYS A 213 5.43 12.78 -4.49
CA LYS A 213 6.31 13.79 -5.11
C LYS A 213 7.71 13.78 -4.50
N LEU A 214 7.82 13.68 -3.18
CA LEU A 214 9.11 13.65 -2.49
C LEU A 214 9.96 12.45 -2.95
N HIS A 215 9.33 11.29 -3.11
CA HIS A 215 9.99 10.08 -3.59
C HIS A 215 10.30 10.10 -5.08
N GLU A 216 9.43 10.65 -5.92
CA GLU A 216 9.69 10.86 -7.34
C GLU A 216 10.90 11.80 -7.53
N ASN A 217 10.91 12.94 -6.84
CA ASN A 217 12.02 13.90 -6.88
C ASN A 217 13.36 13.24 -6.47
N ARG A 218 13.33 12.39 -5.44
CA ARG A 218 14.50 11.61 -5.02
C ARG A 218 14.97 10.67 -6.14
N ALA A 219 14.06 9.95 -6.79
CA ALA A 219 14.40 9.01 -7.85
C ALA A 219 14.90 9.73 -9.12
N LEU A 220 14.25 10.82 -9.52
CA LEU A 220 14.64 11.67 -10.65
C LEU A 220 16.03 12.27 -10.43
N ALA A 221 16.33 12.81 -9.24
CA ALA A 221 17.64 13.36 -8.93
C ALA A 221 18.78 12.33 -9.10
N ILE A 222 18.52 11.04 -8.78
CA ILE A 222 19.49 9.96 -8.99
C ILE A 222 19.62 9.63 -10.48
N SER A 223 18.49 9.50 -11.18
CA SER A 223 18.45 9.16 -12.60
C SER A 223 19.09 10.25 -13.48
N ASP A 224 18.73 11.51 -13.27
CA ASP A 224 19.23 12.65 -14.03
C ASP A 224 20.74 12.84 -13.83
N ARG A 225 21.20 12.71 -12.58
CA ARG A 225 22.64 12.74 -12.30
C ARG A 225 23.36 11.62 -13.04
N ARG A 226 22.84 10.38 -13.01
CA ARG A 226 23.44 9.25 -13.72
C ARG A 226 23.47 9.48 -15.23
N ALA A 227 22.37 9.97 -15.80
CA ALA A 227 22.27 10.26 -17.22
C ALA A 227 23.28 11.34 -17.64
N ALA A 228 23.40 12.41 -16.85
CA ALA A 228 24.36 13.49 -17.08
C ALA A 228 25.81 13.01 -16.93
N ASP A 229 26.12 12.25 -15.87
CA ASP A 229 27.44 11.66 -15.66
C ASP A 229 27.84 10.77 -16.83
N LEU A 230 26.90 9.95 -17.31
CA LEU A 230 27.12 9.04 -18.43
C LEU A 230 27.32 9.80 -19.75
N ALA A 231 26.50 10.80 -20.04
CA ALA A 231 26.60 11.60 -21.27
C ALA A 231 27.95 12.35 -21.35
N ASP A 232 28.40 12.91 -20.23
CA ASP A 232 29.70 13.59 -20.15
C ASP A 232 30.88 12.62 -20.39
N GLU A 233 30.84 11.39 -19.86
CA GLU A 233 31.91 10.41 -20.12
C GLU A 233 31.82 9.82 -21.53
N SER A 234 30.63 9.43 -21.97
CA SER A 234 30.43 8.76 -23.24
C SER A 234 30.76 9.67 -24.41
N SER A 235 30.39 10.95 -24.37
CA SER A 235 30.69 11.92 -25.43
C SER A 235 32.20 12.07 -25.68
N VAL A 236 33.00 12.15 -24.62
CA VAL A 236 34.46 12.26 -24.71
C VAL A 236 35.08 10.97 -25.24
N ILE A 237 34.69 9.82 -24.68
CA ILE A 237 35.27 8.53 -25.08
C ILE A 237 34.86 8.15 -26.51
N GLU A 238 33.60 8.34 -26.90
CA GLU A 238 33.13 8.03 -28.25
C GLU A 238 33.79 8.91 -29.31
N ALA A 239 33.96 10.22 -29.06
CA ALA A 239 34.71 11.10 -29.95
C ALA A 239 36.16 10.62 -30.14
N SER A 240 36.81 10.23 -29.03
CA SER A 240 38.18 9.70 -29.03
C SER A 240 38.30 8.41 -29.82
N VAL A 241 37.36 7.49 -29.63
CA VAL A 241 37.31 6.19 -30.32
C VAL A 241 37.05 6.39 -31.82
N ASN A 242 36.09 7.24 -32.19
CA ASN A 242 35.78 7.50 -33.59
C ASN A 242 36.99 8.08 -34.35
N ALA A 243 37.73 9.01 -33.72
CA ALA A 243 38.96 9.56 -34.30
C ALA A 243 40.05 8.49 -34.46
N ALA A 244 40.25 7.63 -33.46
CA ALA A 244 41.22 6.54 -33.54
C ALA A 244 40.86 5.51 -34.61
N VAL A 245 39.59 5.08 -34.67
CA VAL A 245 39.10 4.09 -35.65
C VAL A 245 39.28 4.59 -37.09
N SER A 246 39.06 5.89 -37.34
CA SER A 246 39.28 6.51 -38.65
C SER A 246 40.73 6.40 -39.15
N ILE A 247 41.71 6.37 -38.24
CA ILE A 247 43.12 6.21 -38.58
C ILE A 247 43.52 4.74 -38.63
N LEU A 248 43.06 3.92 -37.68
CA LEU A 248 43.35 2.48 -37.61
C LEU A 248 42.76 1.71 -38.80
N SER A 249 41.69 2.21 -39.41
CA SER A 249 41.14 1.63 -40.65
C SER A 249 42.08 1.75 -41.84
N LYS A 250 43.05 2.68 -41.81
CA LYS A 250 44.03 2.93 -42.89
C LYS A 250 45.30 2.08 -42.77
N GLY A 251 45.51 1.43 -41.62
CA GLY A 251 46.65 0.54 -41.40
C GLY A 251 46.97 0.31 -39.93
N SER A 252 47.78 -0.72 -39.65
CA SER A 252 48.15 -1.17 -38.29
C SER A 252 49.64 -1.00 -37.96
N SER A 253 50.37 -0.22 -38.76
CA SER A 253 51.79 0.06 -38.50
C SER A 253 51.99 0.88 -37.22
N SER A 254 53.20 0.84 -36.65
CA SER A 254 53.53 1.64 -35.46
C SER A 254 53.27 3.14 -35.65
N ALA A 255 53.42 3.66 -36.87
CA ALA A 255 53.12 5.05 -37.20
C ALA A 255 51.60 5.34 -37.20
N HIS A 256 50.78 4.37 -37.64
CA HIS A 256 49.32 4.49 -37.55
C HIS A 256 48.83 4.42 -36.10
N LEU A 257 49.46 3.60 -35.25
CA LEU A 257 49.12 3.54 -33.82
C LEU A 257 49.41 4.86 -33.09
N SER A 258 50.57 5.48 -33.34
CA SER A 258 50.91 6.78 -32.73
C SER A 258 50.02 7.90 -33.27
N ALA A 259 49.74 7.92 -34.58
CA ALA A 259 48.81 8.87 -35.17
C ALA A 259 47.37 8.72 -34.61
N ALA A 260 46.90 7.48 -34.42
CA ALA A 260 45.59 7.19 -33.84
C ALA A 260 45.50 7.64 -32.38
N LEU A 261 46.56 7.42 -31.57
CA LEU A 261 46.64 7.92 -30.20
C LEU A 261 46.56 9.45 -30.15
N ASN A 262 47.35 10.14 -30.97
CA ASN A 262 47.36 11.61 -31.01
C ASN A 262 45.99 12.17 -31.44
N ALA A 263 45.35 11.57 -32.44
CA ALA A 263 44.02 11.98 -32.87
C ALA A 263 42.95 11.72 -31.81
N ALA A 264 43.04 10.60 -31.09
CA ALA A 264 42.14 10.31 -29.97
C ALA A 264 42.28 11.36 -28.86
N GLN A 265 43.52 11.73 -28.50
CA GLN A 265 43.78 12.76 -27.50
C GLN A 265 43.30 14.15 -27.94
N ALA A 266 43.51 14.52 -29.21
CA ALA A 266 43.01 15.77 -29.75
C ALA A 266 41.46 15.82 -29.77
N ALA A 267 40.81 14.72 -30.15
CA ALA A 267 39.34 14.61 -30.11
C ALA A 267 38.80 14.66 -28.67
N ALA A 268 39.49 14.03 -27.71
CA ALA A 268 39.14 14.12 -26.29
C ALA A 268 39.25 15.57 -25.77
N ALA A 269 40.30 16.30 -26.14
CA ALA A 269 40.49 17.70 -25.76
C ALA A 269 39.39 18.59 -26.37
N ALA A 270 39.13 18.45 -27.67
CA ALA A 270 38.07 19.20 -28.36
C ALA A 270 36.67 18.90 -27.78
N ALA A 271 36.37 17.64 -27.44
CA ALA A 271 35.11 17.28 -26.80
C ALA A 271 34.95 17.98 -25.43
N ARG A 272 35.99 17.97 -24.60
CA ARG A 272 35.98 18.68 -23.30
C ARG A 272 35.86 20.19 -23.46
N GLU A 273 36.52 20.78 -24.45
CA GLU A 273 36.39 22.21 -24.76
C GLU A 273 34.98 22.56 -25.24
N SER A 274 34.39 21.74 -26.11
CA SER A 274 33.02 21.96 -26.60
C SER A 274 31.95 21.90 -25.50
N SER A 275 32.17 21.10 -24.45
CA SER A 275 31.29 21.06 -23.28
C SER A 275 31.46 22.27 -22.34
N ASN A 276 32.57 22.99 -22.46
CA ASN A 276 32.84 24.22 -21.71
C ASN A 276 32.38 25.44 -22.52
N LEU A 277 31.12 25.85 -22.32
CA LEU A 277 30.55 27.02 -23.00
C LEU A 277 31.39 28.29 -22.72
N PRO A 278 31.76 29.06 -23.77
CA PRO A 278 32.49 30.31 -23.57
C PRO A 278 31.68 31.30 -22.73
N PRO A 279 32.35 32.24 -22.02
CA PRO A 279 31.68 33.31 -21.31
C PRO A 279 30.75 34.10 -22.24
N GLU A 280 29.47 34.15 -21.88
CA GLU A 280 28.47 34.93 -22.61
C GLU A 280 27.87 35.92 -21.63
N LEU A 281 28.19 37.20 -21.84
CA LEU A 281 27.78 38.27 -20.95
C LEU A 281 26.41 38.79 -21.38
N ASP A 282 25.50 38.92 -20.43
CA ASP A 282 24.24 39.65 -20.65
C ASP A 282 24.48 41.15 -20.78
N GLU A 283 23.41 41.91 -21.06
CA GLU A 283 23.44 43.38 -21.20
C GLU A 283 23.96 44.11 -19.94
N PHE A 284 24.04 43.42 -18.80
CA PHE A 284 24.56 43.92 -17.53
C PHE A 284 25.98 43.40 -17.20
N GLY A 285 26.63 42.70 -18.14
CA GLY A 285 27.99 42.17 -17.96
C GLY A 285 28.06 40.91 -17.10
N ARG A 286 26.94 40.22 -16.84
CA ARG A 286 26.90 38.97 -16.07
C ARG A 286 27.03 37.78 -17.00
N ASP A 287 27.89 36.83 -16.63
CA ASP A 287 28.09 35.62 -17.44
C ASP A 287 26.96 34.61 -17.25
N ILE A 288 26.13 34.46 -18.28
CA ILE A 288 24.98 33.56 -18.33
C ILE A 288 25.42 32.08 -18.29
N ASN A 289 26.62 31.78 -18.79
CA ASN A 289 27.16 30.42 -18.87
C ASN A 289 27.99 30.02 -17.63
N LEU A 290 28.23 30.94 -16.69
CA LEU A 290 29.01 30.68 -15.48
C LEU A 290 28.44 29.53 -14.65
N GLN A 291 27.12 29.52 -14.43
CA GLN A 291 26.46 28.48 -13.64
C GLN A 291 26.65 27.09 -14.27
N LYS A 292 26.47 26.99 -15.60
CA LYS A 292 26.66 25.73 -16.34
C LYS A 292 28.09 25.20 -16.23
N ARG A 293 29.09 26.08 -16.30
CA ARG A 293 30.50 25.70 -16.12
C ARG A 293 30.80 25.23 -14.70
N MET A 294 30.26 25.93 -13.69
CA MET A 294 30.40 25.53 -12.28
C MET A 294 29.73 24.18 -12.03
N ASP A 295 28.56 23.93 -12.60
CA ASP A 295 27.85 22.66 -12.48
C ASP A 295 28.56 21.51 -13.19
N LEU A 296 29.13 21.74 -14.38
CA LEU A 296 29.97 20.74 -15.08
C LEU A 296 31.18 20.36 -14.22
N LYS A 297 31.91 21.35 -13.69
CA LYS A 297 33.08 21.13 -12.83
C LYS A 297 32.71 20.38 -11.54
N ARG A 298 31.62 20.80 -10.87
CA ARG A 298 31.10 20.13 -9.67
C ARG A 298 30.73 18.67 -9.94
N ARG A 299 30.09 18.38 -11.08
CA ARG A 299 29.77 17.00 -11.48
C ARG A 299 31.02 16.17 -11.72
N GLU A 300 32.01 16.73 -12.42
CA GLU A 300 33.30 16.07 -12.63
C GLU A 300 34.03 15.74 -11.33
N GLU A 301 34.13 16.71 -10.40
CA GLU A 301 34.72 16.52 -9.07
C GLU A 301 33.98 15.43 -8.27
N ASN A 302 32.65 15.44 -8.30
CA ASN A 302 31.82 14.43 -7.63
C ASN A 302 31.98 13.04 -8.24
N ARG A 303 32.12 12.91 -9.58
CA ARG A 303 32.45 11.64 -10.22
C ARG A 303 33.83 11.14 -9.80
N SER A 304 34.85 12.01 -9.80
CA SER A 304 36.20 11.67 -9.37
C SER A 304 36.24 11.20 -7.91
N ARG A 305 35.52 11.89 -7.01
CA ARG A 305 35.34 11.44 -5.61
C ARG A 305 34.66 10.08 -5.50
N ARG A 306 33.64 9.79 -6.30
CA ARG A 306 32.96 8.48 -6.30
C ARG A 306 33.88 7.38 -6.79
N LYS A 307 34.59 7.62 -7.91
CA LYS A 307 35.56 6.68 -8.47
C LYS A 307 36.66 6.34 -7.47
N THR A 308 37.26 7.32 -6.82
CA THR A 308 38.29 7.10 -5.79
C THR A 308 37.76 6.36 -4.57
N LYS A 309 36.53 6.65 -4.12
CA LYS A 309 35.85 5.91 -3.04
C LYS A 309 35.55 4.46 -3.43
N SER A 310 35.09 4.24 -4.66
CA SER A 310 34.81 2.92 -5.24
C SER A 310 36.09 2.08 -5.36
N GLU A 311 37.16 2.66 -5.90
CA GLU A 311 38.48 2.05 -5.96
C GLU A 311 39.02 1.71 -4.58
N SER A 312 38.89 2.61 -3.60
CA SER A 312 39.29 2.34 -2.21
C SER A 312 38.53 1.17 -1.60
N LYS A 313 37.20 1.09 -1.81
CA LYS A 313 36.37 -0.04 -1.37
C LYS A 313 36.77 -1.35 -2.06
N ARG A 314 37.09 -1.31 -3.36
CA ARG A 314 37.56 -2.47 -4.12
C ARG A 314 38.88 -2.98 -3.57
N MET A 315 39.85 -2.09 -3.35
CA MET A 315 41.14 -2.44 -2.74
C MET A 315 40.95 -3.03 -1.34
N ALA A 316 40.05 -2.48 -0.52
CA ALA A 316 39.73 -3.04 0.79
C ALA A 316 39.07 -4.43 0.70
N SER A 317 38.24 -4.68 -0.32
CA SER A 317 37.61 -5.99 -0.55
C SER A 317 38.56 -7.03 -1.13
N ALA A 318 39.61 -6.64 -1.86
CA ALA A 318 40.62 -7.58 -2.35
C ALA A 318 41.54 -8.09 -1.23
N VAL A 319 41.68 -7.32 -0.14
CA VAL A 319 42.47 -7.70 1.04
C VAL A 319 41.70 -8.67 1.97
N LYS A 320 40.37 -8.60 1.98
CA LYS A 320 39.52 -9.61 2.63
C LYS A 320 39.32 -10.73 1.62
N ASN A 321 39.86 -11.92 1.87
CA ASN A 321 39.85 -13.08 0.96
C ASN A 321 38.44 -13.68 0.71
N ASP A 322 37.42 -12.85 0.47
CA ASP A 322 36.11 -13.22 -0.08
C ASP A 322 36.31 -13.41 -1.58
N GLY A 323 36.16 -14.65 -2.07
CA GLY A 323 36.64 -15.13 -3.37
C GLY A 323 36.04 -14.51 -4.64
N ILE A 324 35.52 -13.28 -4.62
CA ILE A 324 35.02 -12.56 -5.79
C ILE A 324 35.44 -11.07 -5.70
N GLU A 325 36.60 -10.74 -6.27
CA GLU A 325 37.02 -9.32 -6.44
C GLU A 325 35.94 -8.56 -7.23
N LYS A 326 35.29 -7.55 -6.66
CA LYS A 326 34.26 -6.81 -7.38
C LYS A 326 34.90 -5.93 -8.47
N ILE A 327 34.45 -6.10 -9.71
CA ILE A 327 35.01 -5.40 -10.89
C ILE A 327 34.26 -4.08 -11.09
N GLU A 328 34.90 -3.13 -11.78
CA GLU A 328 34.34 -1.82 -12.12
C GLU A 328 32.93 -1.92 -12.73
N GLY A 329 31.99 -1.10 -12.24
CA GLY A 329 30.59 -1.10 -12.67
C GLY A 329 29.67 -2.13 -12.00
N GLU A 330 30.19 -3.08 -11.21
CA GLU A 330 29.38 -4.15 -10.56
C GLU A 330 28.80 -3.73 -9.19
N LEU A 331 29.32 -2.65 -8.57
CA LEU A 331 28.87 -2.18 -7.26
C LEU A 331 27.71 -1.18 -7.37
N SER A 332 26.54 -1.50 -6.80
CA SER A 332 25.42 -0.55 -6.73
C SER A 332 25.77 0.74 -5.95
N THR A 333 26.76 0.68 -5.05
CA THR A 333 27.23 1.84 -4.26
C THR A 333 28.16 2.77 -5.02
N ASP A 334 28.58 2.41 -6.24
CA ASP A 334 29.33 3.32 -7.13
C ASP A 334 28.43 4.49 -7.59
N GLU A 335 27.13 4.19 -7.70
CA GLU A 335 26.11 5.09 -8.21
C GLU A 335 25.24 5.72 -7.11
N SER A 336 25.19 5.16 -5.90
CA SER A 336 24.31 5.65 -4.84
C SER A 336 25.12 6.41 -3.79
N ASP A 337 25.03 7.73 -3.78
CA ASP A 337 25.38 8.50 -2.59
C ASP A 337 24.14 8.67 -1.71
N SER A 338 24.40 8.84 -0.42
CA SER A 338 23.48 8.98 0.70
C SER A 338 22.24 9.82 0.39
N GLU A 339 21.14 9.47 1.06
CA GLU A 339 19.96 10.32 1.16
C GLU A 339 20.37 11.76 1.44
N SER A 340 19.87 12.69 0.61
CA SER A 340 20.06 14.11 0.88
C SER A 340 19.47 14.41 2.25
N THR A 341 20.21 15.10 3.11
CA THR A 341 19.69 15.54 4.41
C THR A 341 18.39 16.34 4.26
N ALA A 342 18.21 17.04 3.14
CA ALA A 342 16.97 17.71 2.78
C ALA A 342 15.79 16.73 2.58
N TYR A 343 16.02 15.59 1.91
CA TYR A 343 14.98 14.58 1.72
C TYR A 343 14.54 14.00 3.06
N VAL A 344 15.49 13.65 3.94
CA VAL A 344 15.20 13.11 5.27
C VAL A 344 14.41 14.13 6.11
N SER A 345 14.85 15.40 6.14
CA SER A 345 14.13 16.47 6.85
C SER A 345 12.69 16.63 6.35
N SER A 346 12.50 16.75 5.03
CA SER A 346 11.17 16.91 4.44
C SER A 346 10.28 15.69 4.68
N ARG A 347 10.83 14.47 4.66
CA ARG A 347 10.09 13.25 5.00
C ARG A 347 9.66 13.27 6.46
N ASP A 348 10.57 13.59 7.38
CA ASP A 348 10.29 13.61 8.81
C ASP A 348 9.26 14.69 9.18
N GLU A 349 9.32 15.86 8.54
CA GLU A 349 8.32 16.93 8.68
C GLU A 349 6.94 16.50 8.18
N LEU A 350 6.87 15.80 7.04
CA LEU A 350 5.62 15.28 6.51
C LEU A 350 5.02 14.22 7.43
N LEU A 351 5.84 13.28 7.93
CA LEU A 351 5.39 12.24 8.85
C LEU A 351 4.90 12.83 10.19
N LYS A 352 5.56 13.87 10.72
CA LYS A 352 5.07 14.59 11.90
C LYS A 352 3.71 15.25 11.65
N THR A 353 3.50 15.81 10.46
CA THR A 353 2.20 16.36 10.06
C THR A 353 1.14 15.27 9.97
N ALA A 354 1.49 14.09 9.44
CA ALA A 354 0.59 12.94 9.37
C ALA A 354 0.13 12.46 10.75
N ASP A 355 1.02 12.45 11.75
CA ASP A 355 0.67 12.06 13.12
C ASP A 355 -0.34 13.05 13.78
N LEU A 356 -0.50 14.27 13.25
CA LEU A 356 -1.44 15.27 13.77
C LEU A 356 -2.83 15.21 13.13
N VAL A 357 -3.03 14.45 12.04
CA VAL A 357 -4.28 14.47 11.24
C VAL A 357 -5.52 14.11 12.07
N PHE A 358 -5.39 13.21 13.04
CA PHE A 358 -6.48 12.78 13.94
C PHE A 358 -6.38 13.36 15.35
N SER A 359 -5.45 14.28 15.61
CA SER A 359 -5.18 14.80 16.96
C SER A 359 -6.32 15.63 17.57
N ASP A 360 -7.20 16.15 16.72
CA ASP A 360 -8.38 16.94 17.10
C ASP A 360 -9.65 16.09 17.27
N ALA A 361 -9.57 14.77 17.05
CA ALA A 361 -10.70 13.85 17.19
C ALA A 361 -10.67 13.06 18.50
N SER A 362 -11.87 12.68 18.98
CA SER A 362 -12.04 11.76 20.12
C SER A 362 -11.39 10.40 19.81
N GLU A 363 -10.86 9.74 20.84
CA GLU A 363 -10.17 8.45 20.71
C GLU A 363 -11.07 7.36 20.10
N GLU A 364 -12.39 7.48 20.31
CA GLU A 364 -13.41 6.58 19.77
C GLU A 364 -13.49 6.56 18.24
N TYR A 365 -12.95 7.61 17.60
CA TYR A 365 -12.83 7.73 16.15
C TYR A 365 -11.36 7.71 15.71
N SER A 366 -10.41 8.29 16.45
CA SER A 366 -9.01 8.37 15.98
C SER A 366 -8.23 7.06 16.09
N SER A 367 -8.64 6.13 16.96
CA SER A 367 -7.93 4.87 17.21
C SER A 367 -8.50 3.71 16.38
N LEU A 368 -7.69 3.17 15.46
CA LEU A 368 -8.06 1.99 14.65
C LEU A 368 -8.51 0.81 15.53
N ARG A 369 -7.87 0.59 16.68
CA ARG A 369 -8.23 -0.49 17.63
C ARG A 369 -9.63 -0.30 18.18
N ILE A 370 -9.97 0.90 18.63
CA ILE A 370 -11.30 1.18 19.21
C ILE A 370 -12.39 1.07 18.13
N VAL A 371 -12.11 1.57 16.93
CA VAL A 371 -13.04 1.44 15.80
C VAL A 371 -13.23 -0.04 15.47
N LYS A 372 -12.16 -0.84 15.38
CA LYS A 372 -12.23 -2.30 15.17
C LYS A 372 -13.12 -2.97 16.22
N ASP A 373 -12.88 -2.71 17.51
CA ASP A 373 -13.62 -3.29 18.62
C ASP A 373 -15.12 -2.94 18.57
N LYS A 374 -15.48 -1.72 18.13
CA LYS A 374 -16.88 -1.32 17.94
C LYS A 374 -17.59 -2.17 16.87
N PHE A 375 -16.94 -2.40 15.74
CA PHE A 375 -17.50 -3.23 14.67
C PHE A 375 -17.56 -4.71 15.05
N GLU A 376 -16.58 -5.23 15.79
CA GLU A 376 -16.62 -6.59 16.34
C GLU A 376 -17.71 -6.74 17.41
N GLY A 377 -17.89 -5.74 18.27
CA GLY A 377 -18.98 -5.67 19.22
C GLY A 377 -20.35 -5.76 18.55
N TRP A 378 -20.54 -5.06 17.41
CA TRP A 378 -21.80 -5.17 16.65
C TRP A 378 -22.00 -6.56 16.06
N ARG A 379 -20.96 -7.13 15.45
CA ARG A 379 -20.99 -8.47 14.86
C ARG A 379 -21.35 -9.54 15.89
N THR A 380 -20.78 -9.46 17.09
CA THR A 380 -20.98 -10.43 18.17
C THR A 380 -22.36 -10.29 18.84
N GLN A 381 -22.80 -9.06 19.12
CA GLN A 381 -24.06 -8.82 19.82
C GLN A 381 -25.30 -9.01 18.93
N TYR A 382 -25.20 -8.62 17.64
CA TYR A 382 -26.34 -8.67 16.70
C TYR A 382 -25.94 -9.19 15.30
N PRO A 383 -25.52 -10.46 15.18
CA PRO A 383 -24.96 -11.02 13.93
C PRO A 383 -25.92 -10.98 12.75
N SER A 384 -27.24 -11.17 12.97
CA SER A 384 -28.23 -11.10 11.90
C SER A 384 -28.33 -9.68 11.33
N ALA A 385 -28.38 -8.66 12.19
CA ALA A 385 -28.47 -7.27 11.77
C ALA A 385 -27.20 -6.81 11.04
N TYR A 386 -26.03 -7.26 11.51
CA TYR A 386 -24.74 -6.99 10.88
C TYR A 386 -24.69 -7.55 9.44
N ARG A 387 -25.15 -8.79 9.25
CA ARG A 387 -25.23 -9.43 7.93
C ARG A 387 -26.26 -8.75 7.03
N ASP A 388 -27.45 -8.49 7.56
CA ASP A 388 -28.56 -7.91 6.79
C ASP A 388 -28.25 -6.46 6.34
N ALA A 389 -27.41 -5.74 7.09
CA ALA A 389 -26.89 -4.43 6.71
C ALA A 389 -25.61 -4.47 5.84
N HIS A 390 -25.15 -5.66 5.44
CA HIS A 390 -23.96 -5.86 4.61
C HIS A 390 -22.68 -5.20 5.13
N VAL A 391 -22.52 -5.12 6.45
CA VAL A 391 -21.45 -4.35 7.10
C VAL A 391 -20.05 -4.84 6.71
N ALA A 392 -19.87 -6.16 6.56
CA ALA A 392 -18.61 -6.77 6.13
C ALA A 392 -18.06 -6.17 4.82
N LEU A 393 -18.93 -5.71 3.91
CA LEU A 393 -18.52 -5.10 2.65
C LEU A 393 -18.01 -3.65 2.82
N SER A 394 -18.45 -2.97 3.87
CA SER A 394 -18.12 -1.56 4.13
C SER A 394 -16.95 -1.39 5.10
N VAL A 395 -16.68 -2.39 5.94
CA VAL A 395 -15.62 -2.36 6.95
C VAL A 395 -14.23 -2.03 6.38
N PRO A 396 -13.77 -2.62 5.26
CA PRO A 396 -12.49 -2.25 4.67
C PRO A 396 -12.40 -0.74 4.34
N SER A 397 -13.50 -0.15 3.87
CA SER A 397 -13.57 1.29 3.56
C SER A 397 -13.44 2.16 4.81
N VAL A 398 -13.98 1.70 5.95
CA VAL A 398 -13.86 2.41 7.23
C VAL A 398 -12.42 2.38 7.75
N PHE A 399 -11.71 1.25 7.58
CA PHE A 399 -10.32 1.12 8.05
C PHE A 399 -9.29 1.76 7.10
N THR A 400 -9.66 1.98 5.84
CA THR A 400 -8.76 2.50 4.79
C THR A 400 -8.01 3.79 5.21
N PRO A 401 -8.64 4.84 5.77
CA PRO A 401 -7.94 6.06 6.16
C PRO A 401 -6.81 5.87 7.18
N TYR A 402 -7.00 4.98 8.16
CA TYR A 402 -5.96 4.66 9.17
C TYR A 402 -4.78 3.93 8.52
N VAL A 403 -5.07 2.95 7.67
CA VAL A 403 -4.06 2.17 6.94
C VAL A 403 -3.27 3.07 5.99
N ARG A 404 -3.95 3.98 5.28
CA ARG A 404 -3.32 4.98 4.40
C ARG A 404 -2.30 5.84 5.14
N LEU A 405 -2.67 6.39 6.30
CA LEU A 405 -1.77 7.20 7.13
C LEU A 405 -0.56 6.40 7.63
N GLU A 406 -0.74 5.16 8.06
CA GLU A 406 0.38 4.34 8.49
C GLU A 406 1.30 3.96 7.31
N LEU A 407 0.74 3.63 6.15
CA LEU A 407 1.49 3.28 4.95
C LEU A 407 2.28 4.46 4.35
N LEU A 408 2.07 5.70 4.77
CA LEU A 408 3.00 6.81 4.47
C LEU A 408 4.43 6.51 4.97
N LYS A 409 4.57 5.70 6.02
CA LYS A 409 5.87 5.29 6.58
C LYS A 409 6.52 4.18 5.74
N TRP A 410 5.75 3.48 4.90
CA TRP A 410 6.21 2.33 4.14
C TRP A 410 7.05 2.73 2.91
N ASP A 411 8.35 2.47 2.97
CA ASP A 411 9.24 2.59 1.80
C ASP A 411 9.72 1.21 1.31
N PRO A 412 8.96 0.53 0.43
CA PRO A 412 9.27 -0.82 -0.03
C PRO A 412 10.53 -0.91 -0.90
N LEU A 413 11.09 0.21 -1.36
CA LEU A 413 12.32 0.20 -2.15
C LEU A 413 13.57 0.40 -1.28
N HIS A 414 13.40 0.85 -0.03
CA HIS A 414 14.52 1.26 0.83
C HIS A 414 14.64 0.44 2.10
N GLU A 415 13.52 -0.01 2.65
CA GLU A 415 13.47 -0.76 3.89
C GLU A 415 12.74 -2.09 3.64
N ALA A 416 13.27 -3.18 4.20
CA ALA A 416 12.63 -4.49 4.16
C ALA A 416 11.63 -4.60 5.31
N THR A 417 10.56 -3.81 5.24
CA THR A 417 9.50 -3.78 6.26
C THR A 417 8.37 -4.70 5.84
N ASP A 418 8.07 -5.69 6.66
CA ASP A 418 6.95 -6.61 6.46
C ASP A 418 5.65 -6.00 7.01
N PHE A 419 4.52 -6.29 6.39
CA PHE A 419 3.21 -5.91 6.93
C PHE A 419 2.98 -6.52 8.31
N PHE A 420 3.51 -7.71 8.60
CA PHE A 420 3.39 -8.30 9.95
C PHE A 420 3.98 -7.42 11.07
N ASP A 421 4.92 -6.53 10.75
CA ASP A 421 5.53 -5.63 11.72
C ASP A 421 4.72 -4.34 11.94
N MET A 422 3.76 -4.04 11.07
CA MET A 422 2.95 -2.82 11.11
C MET A 422 1.75 -2.95 12.05
N ASP A 423 1.36 -1.84 12.68
CA ASP A 423 0.27 -1.80 13.67
C ASP A 423 -1.08 -2.07 13.02
N TRP A 424 -1.37 -1.50 11.84
CA TRP A 424 -2.63 -1.76 11.12
C TRP A 424 -2.84 -3.24 10.85
N HIS A 425 -1.79 -3.95 10.44
CA HIS A 425 -1.87 -5.38 10.14
C HIS A 425 -2.05 -6.18 11.43
N LYS A 426 -1.24 -5.91 12.47
CA LYS A 426 -1.37 -6.58 13.77
C LYS A 426 -2.77 -6.43 14.38
N VAL A 427 -3.39 -5.26 14.21
CA VAL A 427 -4.72 -4.96 14.74
C VAL A 427 -5.84 -5.59 13.92
N LEU A 428 -5.68 -5.71 12.59
CA LEU A 428 -6.74 -6.19 11.70
C LEU A 428 -6.61 -7.67 11.31
N PHE A 429 -5.47 -8.31 11.59
CA PHE A 429 -5.20 -9.70 11.20
C PHE A 429 -6.20 -10.70 11.81
N ASP A 430 -6.68 -10.45 13.02
CA ASP A 430 -7.65 -11.30 13.71
C ASP A 430 -9.10 -10.83 13.50
N TYR A 431 -9.32 -9.79 12.68
CA TYR A 431 -10.65 -9.24 12.50
C TYR A 431 -11.61 -10.29 11.96
N GLY A 432 -12.59 -10.64 12.78
CA GLY A 432 -13.60 -11.60 12.38
C GLY A 432 -13.22 -13.08 12.47
N ALA A 433 -12.07 -13.40 13.07
CA ALA A 433 -11.75 -14.76 13.48
C ALA A 433 -12.58 -15.13 14.74
N GLN A 434 -13.54 -16.04 14.59
CA GLN A 434 -14.19 -16.70 15.73
C GLN A 434 -13.95 -18.21 15.67
N ASP A 435 -13.65 -18.80 16.83
CA ASP A 435 -13.29 -20.21 17.08
C ASP A 435 -14.41 -21.25 16.82
N ASP A 436 -15.51 -20.89 16.15
CA ASP A 436 -16.67 -21.79 16.05
C ASP A 436 -16.50 -22.85 14.93
N GLU A 437 -16.32 -24.11 15.35
CA GLU A 437 -16.34 -25.34 14.53
C GLU A 437 -17.62 -25.55 13.69
N SER A 438 -18.59 -24.63 13.74
CA SER A 438 -19.81 -24.64 12.93
C SER A 438 -19.80 -23.61 11.79
N ALA A 439 -18.67 -23.48 11.09
CA ALA A 439 -18.54 -22.59 9.93
C ALA A 439 -19.12 -23.24 8.65
N SER A 440 -20.43 -23.09 8.44
CA SER A 440 -21.02 -23.30 7.12
C SER A 440 -21.93 -22.13 6.70
N SER A 441 -21.44 -20.89 6.82
CA SER A 441 -21.97 -19.73 6.07
C SER A 441 -21.19 -18.41 6.28
N SER A 442 -19.90 -18.43 6.62
CA SER A 442 -19.12 -17.19 6.71
C SER A 442 -18.70 -16.75 5.31
N ASN A 443 -19.52 -15.91 4.67
CA ASN A 443 -19.16 -15.16 3.47
C ASN A 443 -18.34 -13.90 3.81
N ASP A 444 -17.73 -13.83 5.00
CA ASP A 444 -17.02 -12.63 5.43
C ASP A 444 -15.64 -12.60 4.78
N THR A 445 -15.48 -11.66 3.86
CA THR A 445 -14.22 -11.35 3.18
C THR A 445 -13.17 -10.97 4.21
N ASP A 446 -12.02 -11.63 4.17
CA ASP A 446 -10.85 -11.21 4.93
C ASP A 446 -10.49 -9.76 4.57
N VAL A 447 -10.42 -8.91 5.59
CA VAL A 447 -10.27 -7.46 5.43
C VAL A 447 -8.85 -7.11 5.00
N VAL A 448 -7.84 -7.89 5.41
CA VAL A 448 -6.44 -7.60 5.12
C VAL A 448 -6.14 -7.69 3.62
N PRO A 449 -6.49 -8.77 2.89
CA PRO A 449 -6.33 -8.84 1.43
C PRO A 449 -6.99 -7.69 0.68
N VAL A 450 -8.18 -7.25 1.11
CA VAL A 450 -8.89 -6.13 0.48
C VAL A 450 -8.11 -4.82 0.67
N LEU A 451 -7.59 -4.56 1.86
CA LEU A 451 -6.77 -3.38 2.15
C LEU A 451 -5.44 -3.42 1.41
N VAL A 452 -4.81 -4.60 1.30
CA VAL A 452 -3.60 -4.78 0.49
C VAL A 452 -3.88 -4.46 -0.99
N GLU A 453 -4.99 -4.95 -1.53
CA GLU A 453 -5.39 -4.67 -2.93
C GLU A 453 -5.73 -3.20 -3.17
N LYS A 454 -6.44 -2.56 -2.23
CA LYS A 454 -6.97 -1.19 -2.42
C LYS A 454 -6.02 -0.09 -2.01
N VAL A 455 -5.07 -0.35 -1.10
CA VAL A 455 -4.20 0.69 -0.53
C VAL A 455 -2.73 0.39 -0.81
N ALA A 456 -2.22 -0.76 -0.38
CA ALA A 456 -0.79 -1.05 -0.49
C ALA A 456 -0.35 -1.29 -1.94
N LEU A 457 -1.15 -2.00 -2.74
CA LEU A 457 -0.85 -2.30 -4.13
C LEU A 457 -0.73 -1.04 -5.01
N PRO A 458 -1.64 -0.05 -4.96
CA PRO A 458 -1.47 1.22 -5.68
C PRO A 458 -0.19 1.97 -5.29
N ILE A 459 0.15 2.00 -4.01
CA ILE A 459 1.42 2.61 -3.53
C ILE A 459 2.58 1.87 -4.19
N LEU A 460 2.68 0.55 -4.05
CA LEU A 460 3.75 -0.24 -4.64
C LEU A 460 3.83 -0.09 -6.16
N HIS A 461 2.70 -0.06 -6.86
CA HIS A 461 2.63 0.17 -8.29
C HIS A 461 3.24 1.51 -8.68
N HIS A 462 2.88 2.58 -7.98
CA HIS A 462 3.47 3.90 -8.18
C HIS A 462 5.00 3.88 -7.93
N ARG A 463 5.45 3.24 -6.84
CA ARG A 463 6.88 3.09 -6.50
C ARG A 463 7.66 2.40 -7.62
N ILE A 464 7.16 1.28 -8.12
CA ILE A 464 7.82 0.52 -9.20
C ILE A 464 7.85 1.32 -10.51
N LYS A 465 6.76 2.02 -10.82
CA LYS A 465 6.64 2.77 -12.07
C LYS A 465 7.56 3.99 -12.11
N HIS A 466 7.61 4.76 -11.02
CA HIS A 466 8.24 6.08 -11.00
C HIS A 466 9.54 6.14 -10.20
N CYS A 467 9.67 5.36 -9.13
CA CYS A 467 10.77 5.50 -8.17
C CYS A 467 11.83 4.38 -8.24
N TRP A 468 11.51 3.23 -8.84
CA TRP A 468 12.41 2.08 -8.82
C TRP A 468 13.63 2.26 -9.72
N ASP A 469 14.82 2.23 -9.10
CA ASP A 469 16.11 2.18 -9.78
C ASP A 469 16.49 0.73 -10.13
N VAL A 470 16.21 0.36 -11.39
CA VAL A 470 16.44 -0.98 -11.94
C VAL A 470 17.93 -1.39 -11.95
N LEU A 471 18.85 -0.41 -11.96
CA LEU A 471 20.29 -0.69 -11.95
C LEU A 471 20.84 -0.94 -10.55
N SER A 472 20.07 -0.67 -9.49
CA SER A 472 20.49 -0.92 -8.11
C SER A 472 20.03 -2.29 -7.64
N THR A 473 20.98 -3.17 -7.33
CA THR A 473 20.68 -4.53 -6.85
C THR A 473 19.89 -4.52 -5.54
N GLN A 474 20.25 -3.68 -4.56
CA GLN A 474 19.51 -3.59 -3.30
C GLN A 474 18.07 -3.11 -3.52
N ARG A 475 17.86 -2.10 -4.38
CA ARG A 475 16.50 -1.62 -4.69
C ARG A 475 15.69 -2.68 -5.42
N THR A 476 16.32 -3.47 -6.30
CA THR A 476 15.67 -4.60 -6.95
C THR A 476 15.32 -5.73 -5.98
N GLU A 477 16.21 -6.09 -5.06
CA GLU A 477 15.93 -7.10 -4.02
C GLU A 477 14.72 -6.67 -3.17
N ASN A 478 14.74 -5.44 -2.65
CA ASN A 478 13.61 -4.89 -1.87
C ASN A 478 12.31 -4.85 -2.70
N ALA A 479 12.39 -4.46 -3.98
CA ALA A 479 11.23 -4.47 -4.87
C ALA A 479 10.66 -5.88 -5.10
N VAL A 480 11.53 -6.88 -5.30
CA VAL A 480 11.14 -8.28 -5.44
C VAL A 480 10.45 -8.78 -4.18
N ASP A 481 11.00 -8.48 -3.00
CA ASP A 481 10.43 -8.89 -1.72
C ASP A 481 9.08 -8.21 -1.45
N ALA A 482 8.96 -6.90 -1.73
CA ALA A 482 7.69 -6.18 -1.61
C ALA A 482 6.59 -6.72 -2.56
N VAL A 483 6.95 -7.05 -3.81
CA VAL A 483 6.02 -7.67 -4.76
C VAL A 483 5.63 -9.07 -4.32
N ARG A 484 6.60 -9.87 -3.82
CA ARG A 484 6.32 -11.22 -3.28
C ARG A 484 5.38 -11.15 -2.08
N MET A 485 5.59 -10.19 -1.19
CA MET A 485 4.71 -9.94 -0.03
C MET A 485 3.28 -9.66 -0.49
N VAL A 486 3.08 -8.74 -1.43
CA VAL A 486 1.74 -8.41 -1.96
C VAL A 486 1.10 -9.60 -2.68
N ILE A 487 1.87 -10.40 -3.43
CA ILE A 487 1.37 -11.64 -4.06
C ILE A 487 0.86 -12.64 -3.02
N GLY A 488 1.45 -12.67 -1.81
CA GLY A 488 1.01 -13.54 -0.72
C GLY A 488 -0.43 -13.28 -0.27
N TYR A 489 -0.92 -12.03 -0.39
CA TYR A 489 -2.28 -11.64 0.01
C TYR A 489 -3.29 -11.68 -1.14
N LEU A 490 -2.84 -11.56 -2.39
CA LEU A 490 -3.73 -11.34 -3.54
C LEU A 490 -3.93 -12.61 -4.38
N PRO A 491 -5.15 -12.84 -4.90
CA PRO A 491 -5.39 -13.94 -5.82
C PRO A 491 -4.65 -13.70 -7.14
N THR A 492 -4.17 -14.78 -7.77
CA THR A 492 -3.47 -14.73 -9.07
C THR A 492 -4.34 -14.21 -10.21
N SER A 493 -5.64 -14.02 -10.01
CA SER A 493 -6.58 -13.45 -10.99
C SER A 493 -6.73 -11.93 -10.87
N SER A 494 -6.11 -11.26 -9.88
CA SER A 494 -6.25 -9.82 -9.69
C SER A 494 -5.71 -9.04 -10.90
N LYS A 495 -6.55 -8.15 -11.45
CA LYS A 495 -6.19 -7.32 -12.60
C LYS A 495 -5.12 -6.30 -12.24
N ASP A 496 -5.19 -5.75 -11.03
CA ASP A 496 -4.27 -4.71 -10.57
C ASP A 496 -2.88 -5.31 -10.31
N LEU A 497 -2.82 -6.54 -9.79
CA LEU A 497 -1.58 -7.30 -9.69
C LEU A 497 -0.95 -7.55 -11.08
N HIS A 498 -1.75 -7.92 -12.08
CA HIS A 498 -1.25 -8.08 -13.45
C HIS A 498 -0.71 -6.77 -14.04
N GLN A 499 -1.33 -5.62 -13.72
CA GLN A 499 -0.82 -4.30 -14.13
C GLN A 499 0.54 -4.00 -13.48
N LEU A 500 0.71 -4.32 -12.20
CA LEU A 500 2.00 -4.21 -11.50
C LEU A 500 3.09 -5.05 -12.18
N LEU A 501 2.81 -6.33 -12.46
CA LEU A 501 3.79 -7.21 -13.12
C LEU A 501 4.12 -6.75 -14.55
N ALA A 502 3.13 -6.23 -15.28
CA ALA A 502 3.35 -5.61 -16.58
C ALA A 502 4.24 -4.36 -16.46
N CYS A 503 4.06 -3.55 -15.42
CA CYS A 503 4.89 -2.39 -15.12
C CYS A 503 6.35 -2.80 -14.85
N VAL A 504 6.58 -3.81 -14.00
CA VAL A 504 7.91 -4.37 -13.73
C VAL A 504 8.60 -4.78 -15.03
N LYS A 505 7.90 -5.57 -15.87
CA LYS A 505 8.41 -5.99 -17.18
C LYS A 505 8.76 -4.78 -18.07
N GLY A 506 7.89 -3.77 -18.11
CA GLY A 506 8.12 -2.55 -18.88
C GLY A 506 9.37 -1.79 -18.43
N ARG A 507 9.57 -1.62 -17.12
CA ARG A 507 10.75 -0.97 -16.52
C ARG A 507 12.05 -1.74 -16.85
N LEU A 508 12.03 -3.07 -16.74
CA LEU A 508 13.17 -3.92 -17.11
C LEU A 508 13.50 -3.81 -18.61
N THR A 509 12.47 -3.87 -19.46
CA THR A 509 12.64 -3.75 -20.93
C THR A 509 13.25 -2.40 -21.30
N GLN A 510 12.76 -1.31 -20.71
CA GLN A 510 13.30 0.03 -20.95
C GLN A 510 14.76 0.13 -20.50
N ALA A 511 15.08 -0.36 -19.31
CA ALA A 511 16.46 -0.36 -18.81
C ALA A 511 17.40 -1.13 -19.77
N ILE A 512 16.99 -2.29 -20.28
CA ILE A 512 17.79 -3.09 -21.24
C ILE A 512 17.94 -2.35 -22.58
N ALA A 513 16.91 -1.66 -23.05
CA ALA A 513 16.95 -0.87 -24.28
C ALA A 513 18.01 0.25 -24.18
N ASP A 514 18.00 0.98 -23.06
CA ASP A 514 18.90 2.11 -22.77
C ASP A 514 20.35 1.66 -22.46
N MET A 515 20.56 0.37 -22.16
CA MET A 515 21.90 -0.17 -21.97
C MET A 515 22.71 -0.18 -23.27
N SER A 516 23.89 0.44 -23.21
CA SER A 516 24.93 0.36 -24.24
C SER A 516 26.20 -0.23 -23.65
N VAL A 517 26.73 -1.28 -24.29
CA VAL A 517 28.01 -1.90 -23.93
C VAL A 517 28.90 -1.84 -25.17
N PRO A 518 30.00 -1.06 -25.14
CA PRO A 518 30.85 -0.93 -26.32
C PRO A 518 31.57 -2.22 -26.68
N ALA A 519 31.44 -2.69 -27.92
CA ALA A 519 32.13 -3.88 -28.45
C ALA A 519 33.41 -3.51 -29.21
N TRP A 520 34.20 -2.57 -28.68
CA TRP A 520 35.45 -2.14 -29.32
C TRP A 520 36.49 -3.26 -29.31
N GLY A 521 37.20 -3.44 -30.43
CA GLY A 521 38.25 -4.45 -30.55
C GLY A 521 39.50 -4.09 -29.74
N SER A 522 40.29 -5.10 -29.37
CA SER A 522 41.50 -4.97 -28.54
C SER A 522 42.50 -3.89 -29.02
N MET A 523 42.60 -3.65 -30.33
CA MET A 523 43.48 -2.61 -30.87
C MET A 523 43.03 -1.20 -30.45
N VAL A 524 41.72 -0.93 -30.56
CA VAL A 524 41.14 0.38 -30.25
C VAL A 524 41.24 0.64 -28.75
N THR A 525 40.89 -0.34 -27.92
CA THR A 525 40.89 -0.19 -26.47
C THR A 525 42.30 -0.01 -25.88
N ARG A 526 43.33 -0.54 -26.55
CA ARG A 526 44.75 -0.30 -26.21
C ARG A 526 45.28 1.04 -26.69
N THR A 527 44.73 1.58 -27.77
CA THR A 527 45.21 2.82 -28.39
C THR A 527 44.57 4.05 -27.76
N VAL A 528 43.30 3.96 -27.36
CA VAL A 528 42.54 5.08 -26.79
C VAL A 528 42.60 5.04 -25.27
N PRO A 529 43.20 6.04 -24.61
CA PRO A 529 43.22 6.12 -23.15
C PRO A 529 41.81 6.12 -22.57
N GLY A 530 41.57 5.31 -21.53
CA GLY A 530 40.27 5.22 -20.85
C GLY A 530 39.20 4.39 -21.57
N ALA A 531 39.35 4.04 -22.84
CA ALA A 531 38.34 3.27 -23.58
C ALA A 531 38.15 1.85 -23.03
N ALA A 532 39.23 1.15 -22.68
CA ALA A 532 39.16 -0.16 -22.03
C ALA A 532 38.41 -0.09 -20.69
N GLN A 533 38.71 0.95 -19.90
CA GLN A 533 38.12 1.17 -18.58
C GLN A 533 36.61 1.45 -18.70
N TYR A 534 36.22 2.37 -19.58
CA TYR A 534 34.82 2.70 -19.82
C TYR A 534 34.02 1.49 -20.34
N ALA A 535 34.58 0.73 -21.30
CA ALA A 535 33.93 -0.48 -21.79
C ALA A 535 33.77 -1.54 -20.69
N ALA A 536 34.78 -1.69 -19.82
CA ALA A 536 34.72 -2.58 -18.66
C ALA A 536 33.65 -2.15 -17.65
N TYR A 537 33.56 -0.86 -17.33
CA TYR A 537 32.52 -0.29 -16.46
C TYR A 537 31.12 -0.56 -17.02
N ARG A 538 30.88 -0.24 -18.30
CA ARG A 538 29.58 -0.47 -18.96
C ARG A 538 29.20 -1.95 -18.99
N PHE A 539 30.17 -2.84 -19.19
CA PHE A 539 29.98 -4.29 -19.08
C PHE A 539 29.58 -4.70 -17.66
N GLY A 540 30.22 -4.15 -16.62
CA GLY A 540 29.87 -4.39 -15.23
C GLY A 540 28.44 -3.97 -14.91
N VAL A 541 28.02 -2.79 -15.38
CA VAL A 541 26.62 -2.32 -15.24
C VAL A 541 25.63 -3.25 -15.94
N ALA A 542 25.94 -3.74 -17.14
CA ALA A 542 25.10 -4.70 -17.86
C ALA A 542 25.02 -6.06 -17.16
N THR A 543 26.13 -6.53 -16.59
CA THR A 543 26.19 -7.79 -15.81
C THR A 543 25.40 -7.67 -14.51
N ARG A 544 25.43 -6.49 -13.87
CA ARG A 544 24.59 -6.17 -12.72
C ARG A 544 23.11 -6.14 -13.08
N LEU A 545 22.74 -5.49 -14.19
CA LEU A 545 21.37 -5.52 -14.69
C LEU A 545 20.91 -6.96 -14.98
N LEU A 546 21.79 -7.80 -15.54
CA LEU A 546 21.49 -9.21 -15.79
C LEU A 546 21.15 -9.95 -14.49
N LYS A 547 21.95 -9.75 -13.43
CA LYS A 547 21.65 -10.28 -12.10
C LYS A 547 20.29 -9.77 -11.61
N ASN A 548 20.05 -8.47 -11.73
CA ASN A 548 18.79 -7.85 -11.27
C ASN A 548 17.56 -8.40 -12.02
N VAL A 549 17.65 -8.64 -13.33
CA VAL A 549 16.58 -9.32 -14.11
C VAL A 549 16.34 -10.74 -13.58
N CYS A 550 17.40 -11.47 -13.25
CA CYS A 550 17.31 -12.85 -12.77
C CYS A 550 16.69 -12.98 -11.36
N LEU A 551 16.71 -11.92 -10.54
CA LEU A 551 16.03 -11.90 -9.24
C LEU A 551 14.50 -12.07 -9.37
N TRP A 552 13.93 -11.75 -10.53
CA TRP A 552 12.49 -11.87 -10.78
C TRP A 552 12.04 -13.27 -11.22
N LYS A 553 12.93 -14.28 -11.21
CA LYS A 553 12.64 -15.63 -11.70
C LYS A 553 11.45 -16.34 -11.01
N ASP A 554 11.21 -16.02 -9.74
CA ASP A 554 10.16 -16.65 -8.94
C ASP A 554 8.83 -15.84 -8.95
N ILE A 555 8.83 -14.68 -9.64
CA ILE A 555 7.67 -13.77 -9.72
C ILE A 555 7.16 -13.68 -11.16
N LEU A 556 8.06 -13.49 -12.13
CA LEU A 556 7.72 -13.42 -13.54
C LEU A 556 7.74 -14.81 -14.17
N ALA A 557 6.89 -15.02 -15.19
CA ALA A 557 6.90 -16.28 -15.94
C ALA A 557 8.28 -16.53 -16.58
N GLY A 558 8.76 -17.77 -16.50
CA GLY A 558 10.13 -18.14 -16.93
C GLY A 558 10.49 -17.69 -18.35
N HIS A 559 9.57 -17.81 -19.31
CA HIS A 559 9.79 -17.36 -20.69
C HIS A 559 10.00 -15.84 -20.83
N VAL A 560 9.44 -15.04 -19.91
CA VAL A 560 9.64 -13.58 -19.87
C VAL A 560 11.05 -13.26 -19.38
N VAL A 561 11.47 -13.92 -18.29
CA VAL A 561 12.83 -13.76 -17.73
C VAL A 561 13.87 -14.24 -18.74
N GLU A 562 13.66 -15.38 -19.39
CA GLU A 562 14.52 -15.86 -20.47
C GLU A 562 14.65 -14.86 -21.61
N LYS A 563 13.55 -14.27 -22.06
CA LYS A 563 13.58 -13.27 -23.14
C LYS A 563 14.41 -12.04 -22.73
N LEU A 564 14.14 -11.49 -21.55
CA LEU A 564 14.83 -10.28 -21.07
C LEU A 564 16.32 -10.56 -20.80
N ALA A 565 16.63 -11.62 -20.05
CA ALA A 565 17.98 -11.95 -19.62
C ALA A 565 18.84 -12.51 -20.77
N LEU A 566 18.34 -13.51 -21.50
CA LEU A 566 19.14 -14.26 -22.47
C LEU A 566 19.10 -13.64 -23.87
N ASP A 567 17.92 -13.29 -24.40
CA ASP A 567 17.80 -12.78 -25.76
C ASP A 567 18.20 -11.30 -25.85
N GLU A 568 17.58 -10.45 -25.03
CA GLU A 568 17.72 -9.00 -25.15
C GLU A 568 19.02 -8.51 -24.51
N LEU A 569 19.35 -8.94 -23.29
CA LEU A 569 20.52 -8.46 -22.56
C LEU A 569 21.80 -9.26 -22.84
N LEU A 570 21.81 -10.57 -22.60
CA LEU A 570 23.00 -11.40 -22.77
C LEU A 570 23.44 -11.44 -24.23
N LYS A 571 22.57 -11.95 -25.12
CA LYS A 571 22.88 -12.08 -26.55
C LYS A 571 22.95 -10.73 -27.25
N GLY A 572 22.03 -9.81 -26.93
CA GLY A 572 21.95 -8.51 -27.58
C GLY A 572 23.03 -7.51 -27.17
N LYS A 573 23.41 -7.45 -25.89
CA LYS A 573 24.29 -6.40 -25.36
C LYS A 573 25.63 -6.91 -24.81
N ILE A 574 25.65 -8.05 -24.10
CA ILE A 574 26.84 -8.54 -23.37
C ILE A 574 27.78 -9.36 -24.28
N LEU A 575 27.26 -10.33 -25.02
CA LEU A 575 28.07 -11.22 -25.88
C LEU A 575 28.90 -10.47 -26.94
N PRO A 576 28.40 -9.41 -27.61
CA PRO A 576 29.21 -8.66 -28.57
C PRO A 576 30.49 -8.09 -27.95
N HIS A 577 30.43 -7.55 -26.73
CA HIS A 577 31.60 -7.08 -26.01
C HIS A 577 32.54 -8.22 -25.65
N MET A 578 32.02 -9.34 -25.15
CA MET A 578 32.88 -10.49 -24.83
C MET A 578 33.63 -11.03 -26.06
N LYS A 579 32.99 -11.01 -27.24
CA LYS A 579 33.65 -11.38 -28.50
C LYS A 579 34.75 -10.40 -28.89
N SER A 580 34.64 -9.12 -28.54
CA SER A 580 35.66 -8.11 -28.90
C SER A 580 36.95 -8.24 -28.07
N ILE A 581 36.85 -8.79 -26.86
CA ILE A 581 37.97 -9.02 -25.94
C ILE A 581 38.50 -10.47 -25.95
N ILE A 582 37.91 -11.35 -26.76
CA ILE A 582 38.16 -12.81 -26.74
C ILE A 582 39.64 -13.23 -26.93
N LEU A 583 40.49 -12.33 -27.45
CA LEU A 583 41.93 -12.55 -27.60
C LEU A 583 42.68 -12.35 -26.28
N ASP A 584 42.15 -11.53 -25.38
CA ASP A 584 42.58 -11.42 -23.99
C ASP A 584 41.88 -12.51 -23.17
N VAL A 585 42.47 -13.70 -23.20
CA VAL A 585 41.86 -14.91 -22.62
C VAL A 585 41.64 -14.76 -21.11
N HIS A 586 42.51 -14.05 -20.39
CA HIS A 586 42.36 -13.87 -18.95
C HIS A 586 41.18 -12.94 -18.61
N ASP A 587 41.10 -11.77 -19.26
CA ASP A 587 39.99 -10.83 -19.05
C ASP A 587 38.65 -11.44 -19.50
N ALA A 588 38.65 -12.11 -20.66
CA ALA A 588 37.45 -12.75 -21.19
C ALA A 588 36.93 -13.90 -20.30
N ILE A 589 37.81 -14.73 -19.72
CA ILE A 589 37.42 -15.76 -18.75
C ILE A 589 36.88 -15.12 -17.48
N THR A 590 37.55 -14.08 -16.96
CA THR A 590 37.11 -13.37 -15.75
C THR A 590 35.71 -12.80 -15.92
N ARG A 591 35.42 -12.17 -17.06
CA ARG A 591 34.08 -11.66 -17.39
C ARG A 591 33.05 -12.77 -17.61
N ALA A 592 33.45 -13.89 -18.22
CA ALA A 592 32.57 -15.05 -18.40
C ALA A 592 32.13 -15.63 -17.05
N GLU A 593 33.01 -15.69 -16.05
CA GLU A 593 32.64 -16.12 -14.70
C GLU A 593 31.57 -15.23 -14.08
N ARG A 594 31.64 -13.91 -14.29
CA ARG A 594 30.66 -12.96 -13.74
C ARG A 594 29.30 -13.12 -14.38
N VAL A 595 29.27 -13.28 -15.70
CA VAL A 595 28.02 -13.58 -16.41
C VAL A 595 27.44 -14.91 -15.93
N ALA A 596 28.26 -15.94 -15.78
CA ALA A 596 27.81 -17.25 -15.28
C ALA A 596 27.31 -17.18 -13.84
N ALA A 597 27.96 -16.40 -12.96
CA ALA A 597 27.52 -16.18 -11.59
C ALA A 597 26.16 -15.48 -11.52
N SER A 598 25.88 -14.51 -12.39
CA SER A 598 24.57 -13.86 -12.47
C SER A 598 23.45 -14.79 -12.94
N LEU A 599 23.79 -15.86 -13.67
CA LEU A 599 22.86 -16.85 -14.23
C LEU A 599 22.74 -18.12 -13.37
N ALA A 600 23.56 -18.26 -12.34
CA ALA A 600 23.64 -19.45 -11.50
C ALA A 600 22.32 -19.71 -10.77
N GLY A 601 21.78 -20.93 -10.91
CA GLY A 601 20.55 -21.34 -10.24
C GLY A 601 19.27 -20.61 -10.70
N VAL A 602 19.31 -19.92 -11.84
CA VAL A 602 18.14 -19.25 -12.41
C VAL A 602 17.24 -20.24 -13.16
N TRP A 603 17.84 -21.17 -13.90
CA TRP A 603 17.13 -22.23 -14.62
C TRP A 603 17.51 -23.61 -14.09
N GLY A 604 16.51 -24.46 -13.87
CA GLY A 604 16.70 -25.87 -13.48
C GLY A 604 17.06 -26.78 -14.66
N GLU A 605 16.61 -26.46 -15.87
CA GLU A 605 16.89 -27.21 -17.11
C GLU A 605 17.75 -26.39 -18.09
N GLN A 606 18.36 -27.07 -19.07
CA GLN A 606 19.17 -26.43 -20.11
C GLN A 606 18.30 -25.57 -21.03
N SER A 607 18.36 -24.24 -20.88
CA SER A 607 17.72 -23.32 -21.81
C SER A 607 18.50 -23.27 -23.13
N GLN A 608 17.85 -23.60 -24.25
CA GLN A 608 18.48 -23.53 -25.59
C GLN A 608 18.98 -22.12 -25.93
N LYS A 609 18.38 -21.08 -25.32
CA LYS A 609 18.78 -19.67 -25.50
C LYS A 609 20.12 -19.33 -24.87
N LEU A 610 20.63 -20.17 -23.97
CA LEU A 610 21.95 -20.03 -23.34
C LEU A 610 23.09 -20.51 -24.25
N GLN A 611 22.79 -21.32 -25.27
CA GLN A 611 23.78 -21.92 -26.16
C GLN A 611 24.81 -20.93 -26.75
N PRO A 612 24.45 -19.70 -27.21
CA PRO A 612 25.43 -18.74 -27.72
C PRO A 612 26.50 -18.32 -26.71
N PHE A 613 26.18 -18.32 -25.42
CA PHE A 613 27.15 -18.06 -24.35
C PHE A 613 28.01 -19.29 -24.08
N VAL A 614 27.41 -20.48 -24.08
CA VAL A 614 28.17 -21.74 -23.94
C VAL A 614 29.16 -21.91 -25.09
N ASP A 615 28.77 -21.60 -26.33
CA ASP A 615 29.66 -21.63 -27.50
C ASP A 615 30.84 -20.68 -27.34
N LEU A 616 30.62 -19.49 -26.78
CA LEU A 616 31.68 -18.53 -26.46
C LEU A 616 32.67 -19.10 -25.43
N VAL A 617 32.17 -19.74 -24.36
CA VAL A 617 33.00 -20.38 -23.34
C VAL A 617 33.84 -21.52 -23.93
N VAL A 618 33.26 -22.31 -24.83
CA VAL A 618 33.99 -23.35 -25.58
C VAL A 618 35.05 -22.73 -26.51
N GLU A 619 34.73 -21.63 -27.19
CA GLU A 619 35.69 -20.89 -28.02
C GLU A 619 36.88 -20.37 -27.20
N LEU A 620 36.64 -19.86 -25.98
CA LEU A 620 37.68 -19.47 -25.04
C LEU A 620 38.58 -20.66 -24.65
N GLY A 621 37.98 -21.83 -24.39
CA GLY A 621 38.73 -23.07 -24.14
C GLY A 621 39.63 -23.48 -25.30
N ASN A 622 39.14 -23.34 -26.54
CA ASN A 622 39.94 -23.62 -27.74
C ASN A 622 41.07 -22.60 -27.95
N LYS A 623 40.87 -21.32 -27.61
CA LYS A 623 41.94 -20.31 -27.66
C LYS A 623 42.98 -20.51 -26.57
N LEU A 624 42.56 -20.95 -25.38
CA LEU A 624 43.45 -21.31 -24.29
C LEU A 624 44.35 -22.50 -24.67
N GLU A 625 43.78 -23.52 -25.31
CA GLU A 625 44.56 -24.67 -25.83
C GLU A 625 45.61 -24.22 -26.86
N ARG A 626 45.23 -23.38 -27.83
CA ARG A 626 46.20 -22.86 -28.81
C ARG A 626 47.32 -22.07 -28.14
N ARG A 627 47.01 -21.32 -27.07
CA ARG A 627 48.02 -20.61 -26.27
C ARG A 627 48.94 -21.56 -25.49
N GLN A 628 48.41 -22.69 -25.00
CA GLN A 628 49.21 -23.73 -24.35
C GLN A 628 50.23 -24.34 -25.30
N MET A 629 49.82 -24.63 -26.53
CA MET A 629 50.72 -25.16 -27.58
C MET A 629 51.83 -24.17 -27.97
N SER A 630 51.66 -22.88 -27.67
CA SER A 630 52.64 -21.82 -27.93
C SER A 630 53.64 -21.59 -26.78
N GLY A 631 53.62 -22.39 -25.70
CA GLY A 631 54.68 -22.41 -24.67
C GLY A 631 54.47 -21.49 -23.45
N ILE A 632 53.22 -21.13 -23.10
CA ILE A 632 52.90 -20.39 -21.86
C ILE A 632 52.96 -21.34 -20.63
N SER A 633 53.16 -20.79 -19.42
CA SER A 633 53.16 -21.53 -18.16
C SER A 633 51.99 -22.54 -18.06
N GLU A 634 52.33 -23.82 -17.86
CA GLU A 634 51.34 -24.89 -17.72
C GLU A 634 50.42 -24.67 -16.51
N GLU A 635 50.93 -24.07 -15.45
CA GLU A 635 50.20 -23.87 -14.20
C GLU A 635 49.13 -22.79 -14.33
N GLU A 636 49.46 -21.67 -15.00
CA GLU A 636 48.50 -20.61 -15.32
C GLU A 636 47.40 -21.12 -16.28
N THR A 637 47.80 -21.89 -17.28
CA THR A 637 46.86 -22.50 -18.25
C THR A 637 45.90 -23.47 -17.55
N ARG A 638 46.41 -24.32 -16.65
CA ARG A 638 45.56 -25.22 -15.84
C ARG A 638 44.62 -24.43 -14.93
N GLY A 639 45.08 -23.33 -14.33
CA GLY A 639 44.24 -22.42 -13.54
C GLY A 639 43.06 -21.86 -14.34
N LEU A 640 43.31 -21.34 -15.54
CA LEU A 640 42.28 -20.83 -16.44
C LEU A 640 41.34 -21.93 -16.96
N ALA A 641 41.86 -23.13 -17.22
CA ALA A 641 41.03 -24.27 -17.63
C ALA A 641 40.10 -24.74 -16.50
N ARG A 642 40.53 -24.71 -15.24
CA ARG A 642 39.65 -24.98 -14.08
C ARG A 642 38.51 -23.98 -13.99
N ARG A 643 38.81 -22.69 -14.17
CA ARG A 643 37.80 -21.62 -14.19
C ARG A 643 36.75 -21.86 -15.27
N LEU A 644 37.17 -22.17 -16.50
CA LEU A 644 36.27 -22.56 -17.60
C LEU A 644 35.43 -23.82 -17.28
N LYS A 645 36.03 -24.83 -16.64
CA LYS A 645 35.31 -26.03 -16.16
C LYS A 645 34.18 -25.64 -15.19
N ILE A 646 34.48 -24.79 -14.21
CA ILE A 646 33.52 -24.32 -13.20
C ILE A 646 32.38 -23.55 -13.88
N ILE A 647 32.68 -22.65 -14.81
CA ILE A 647 31.65 -21.93 -15.58
C ILE A 647 30.66 -22.89 -16.23
N LEU A 648 31.15 -23.89 -16.97
CA LEU A 648 30.27 -24.86 -17.64
C LEU A 648 29.47 -25.72 -16.65
N ALA A 649 30.07 -26.09 -15.51
CA ALA A 649 29.35 -26.82 -14.47
C ALA A 649 28.21 -25.97 -13.86
N THR A 650 28.46 -24.68 -13.59
CA THR A 650 27.45 -23.73 -13.09
C THR A 650 26.28 -23.53 -14.06
N LEU A 651 26.53 -23.69 -15.36
CA LEU A 651 25.51 -23.59 -16.42
C LEU A 651 24.83 -24.94 -16.73
N ASN A 652 25.03 -25.98 -15.90
CA ASN A 652 24.51 -27.34 -16.11
C ASN A 652 25.00 -28.00 -17.42
N GLU A 653 26.20 -27.66 -17.89
CA GLU A 653 26.84 -28.16 -19.12
C GLU A 653 27.94 -29.17 -18.81
N TYR A 654 27.58 -30.23 -18.08
CA TYR A 654 28.53 -31.21 -17.52
C TYR A 654 29.34 -31.97 -18.58
N ASP A 655 28.78 -32.22 -19.77
CA ASP A 655 29.52 -32.89 -20.87
C ASP A 655 30.65 -32.03 -21.40
N LYS A 656 30.38 -30.74 -21.62
CA LYS A 656 31.36 -29.77 -22.08
C LYS A 656 32.39 -29.50 -20.97
N ALA A 657 31.99 -29.47 -19.70
CA ALA A 657 32.89 -29.37 -18.56
C ALA A 657 33.86 -30.58 -18.47
N ARG A 658 33.34 -31.82 -18.68
CA ARG A 658 34.18 -33.03 -18.75
C ARG A 658 35.14 -33.00 -19.93
N ALA A 659 34.72 -32.46 -21.07
CA ALA A 659 35.59 -32.29 -22.23
C ALA A 659 36.79 -31.37 -21.91
N ILE A 660 36.57 -30.23 -21.24
CA ILE A 660 37.65 -29.36 -20.76
C ILE A 660 38.56 -30.10 -19.77
N SER A 661 37.99 -30.83 -18.81
CA SER A 661 38.77 -31.58 -17.82
C SER A 661 39.71 -32.62 -18.46
N LYS A 662 39.22 -33.37 -19.45
CA LYS A 662 40.02 -34.34 -20.22
C LYS A 662 41.10 -33.65 -21.04
N LYS A 663 40.75 -32.55 -21.70
CA LYS A 663 41.62 -31.79 -22.61
C LYS A 663 42.83 -31.17 -21.92
N PHE A 664 42.66 -30.68 -20.69
CA PHE A 664 43.73 -30.07 -19.89
C PHE A 664 44.27 -30.95 -18.74
N GLN A 665 43.88 -32.23 -18.70
CA GLN A 665 44.32 -33.21 -17.69
C GLN A 665 44.06 -32.78 -16.23
N LEU A 666 42.91 -32.15 -15.98
CA LEU A 666 42.51 -31.75 -14.62
C LEU A 666 42.06 -33.00 -13.83
N ARG A 667 42.68 -33.25 -12.66
CA ARG A 667 42.44 -34.45 -11.82
C ARG A 667 41.25 -34.33 -10.85
N GLU A 668 40.55 -33.20 -10.85
CA GLU A 668 39.48 -32.88 -9.90
C GLU A 668 38.11 -33.37 -10.43
N ALA A 669 37.29 -33.96 -9.55
CA ALA A 669 35.91 -34.33 -9.87
C ALA A 669 35.04 -33.09 -10.20
N LEU A 670 33.89 -33.34 -10.85
CA LEU A 670 32.92 -32.31 -11.23
C LEU A 670 32.24 -31.68 -10.01
#